data_AF-A0A6J1WWQ5-F1
#
_entry.id   AF-A0A6J1WWQ5-F1
#
_cell.length_a   1.000
_cell.length_b   1.000
_cell.length_c   1.000
_cell.angle_alpha   90.00
_cell.angle_beta   90.00
_cell.angle_gamma   90.00
#
_symmetry.space_group_name_H-M   'P 1'
#
loop_
_entity.id
_entity.type
_entity.pdbx_description
1 polymer ?
#
loop_
_entity_poly.entity_id
_entity_poly.type
_entity_poly.pdbx_seq_one_letter_code
_entity_poly.pdbx_strand_id
1 'polypeptide(L)'
;MLMLFFRKQVLVSVLISCITLCECKTNNTRQDVRRFPTGFLFGTATASYQIEGAWDADGKSENIWDHLTHTEPCAIRDCSNGDIADDSYNLYKRDIQIMRELGIDFYRFSLSWTRILPTSFPNKINEAGVTYYNNLINEMLKYNIEPMVTLYHWDLPQKLQELGGWTNPQIVDWYGDYARIAFELFGDRVKYWITINEPREICYNGYGSDTMAPRLNIQGVAEYMCAKNLLVAHARAYHIYDQEFRAKQDGIIGITISAGYSAPASDREEDIIAAKDSSLFEWGQYAYPIFSETGDFPPVMKERIAAKSAEQGFFRSRLPEFSPDEVNYVRGSSDFFGLNHYTSSYVYRNESVQPGESPSFYDDLGIGGFILSEWEDSASSWLKVVPWGFYELLKQIKEDYNNPPVYITENGFSTGVGLDDDRRISYYRQYLDAMLDAIDEGCNVRAYTAWSIMDNFEWMQGYTERFGLYEVDYDSPERTRTPRKSAFVYKEILRTRTLDWNYEPDTNVMTIDEGHKQYFSKMRRTPYLLFLVLITKHVTLSESNTITGERSGRPFPEGFLFGTATAAYQIEGAWDEDGKSENIWDHLTHTNPCAIADCSNGDIADDSYHQVERDVEIMRELGLDFYRFSLSWSRILPTSFPNKINEAGVAYYNKLINEMLQYNIEPMVTLYHWDLPQRLQELGGWANPYVVDWFADYARTAFQLFGDRVKYWITINEPREICYQGYGFNTKAPGLNIKGIGEYMCAKNLLLAHAKAYHIYDQEFRSSYGGTIGITLSAYWYEPETEKDAEAAEDTRQFEWGQYAHPIFSETGDFPLVMKEKIAAKSAAQGFPRSRLPEFTPEEVAYVRGSSDFFGLNHYSTNLVYRNESVSEVNDSPSFYDDINVVTFQPSYWQGGVSQWLKIAPWGFFKLLKKIKEDYNNPPVFITENGFSTFSGLVDDDRIYYYRQYLNALLDAVQIGCDVRAYAAWSLIDNFEWMAGYTERFGLYEVDYESPQRTRTPRKSAFVYKEIIRTRTVSWDYEPDTTIMTIDDGH
;
A
#
# COMPACT_ATOMS: atom_id res chain seq x y z
N MET A 1 -28.59 46.48 -59.70
CA MET A 1 -29.40 47.67 -60.03
C MET A 1 -28.86 48.83 -59.21
N LEU A 2 -28.47 49.90 -59.92
CA LEU A 2 -27.93 51.21 -59.52
C LEU A 2 -28.31 51.75 -58.11
N MET A 3 -27.61 52.69 -57.46
CA MET A 3 -26.25 53.28 -57.51
C MET A 3 -26.26 54.40 -56.42
N LEU A 4 -25.20 54.47 -55.60
CA LEU A 4 -24.45 55.68 -55.18
C LEU A 4 -25.18 56.95 -54.67
N PHE A 5 -24.68 57.54 -53.56
CA PHE A 5 -23.61 58.54 -53.63
C PHE A 5 -22.93 58.80 -52.28
N PHE A 6 -21.77 59.46 -52.32
CA PHE A 6 -20.75 59.54 -51.26
C PHE A 6 -20.39 61.01 -50.96
N ARG A 7 -19.66 61.23 -49.84
CA ARG A 7 -18.66 62.30 -49.56
C ARG A 7 -19.05 63.64 -48.89
N LYS A 8 -18.46 63.79 -47.68
CA LYS A 8 -17.49 64.84 -47.24
C LYS A 8 -17.99 66.27 -46.92
N GLN A 9 -17.76 66.75 -45.68
CA GLN A 9 -16.64 67.63 -45.22
C GLN A 9 -16.77 69.09 -45.74
N VAL A 10 -16.53 70.20 -44.99
CA VAL A 10 -15.96 70.45 -43.64
C VAL A 10 -16.01 71.98 -43.32
N LEU A 11 -15.69 72.42 -42.07
CA LEU A 11 -15.32 73.81 -41.65
C LEU A 11 -16.49 74.86 -41.62
N VAL A 12 -16.60 75.87 -40.73
CA VAL A 12 -15.84 76.36 -39.55
C VAL A 12 -16.81 76.88 -38.47
N SER A 13 -16.52 76.64 -37.20
CA SER A 13 -16.67 77.63 -36.10
C SER A 13 -15.69 77.22 -35.00
N VAL A 14 -14.59 77.99 -34.85
CA VAL A 14 -13.39 77.65 -34.05
C VAL A 14 -12.93 78.92 -33.31
N LEU A 15 -12.17 78.75 -32.21
CA LEU A 15 -11.60 79.75 -31.28
C LEU A 15 -12.60 80.27 -30.22
N ILE A 16 -12.30 80.35 -28.91
CA ILE A 16 -11.07 80.16 -28.09
C ILE A 16 -11.54 79.39 -26.80
N SER A 17 -10.86 78.40 -26.21
CA SER A 17 -9.54 78.44 -25.56
C SER A 17 -8.95 77.05 -25.31
N CYS A 18 -7.63 76.91 -25.48
CA CYS A 18 -6.86 75.80 -24.88
C CYS A 18 -6.23 76.26 -23.57
N ILE A 19 -6.55 75.60 -22.45
CA ILE A 19 -5.66 75.49 -21.29
C ILE A 19 -5.69 74.03 -20.82
N THR A 20 -4.50 73.52 -20.52
CA THR A 20 -4.23 72.16 -20.05
C THR A 20 -4.76 71.91 -18.63
N LEU A 21 -5.60 70.89 -18.51
CA LEU A 21 -5.67 69.96 -17.38
C LEU A 21 -5.57 68.58 -18.07
N CYS A 22 -4.57 67.73 -17.85
CA CYS A 22 -3.80 67.49 -16.62
C CYS A 22 -4.72 67.27 -15.42
N GLU A 23 -5.78 66.48 -15.63
CA GLU A 23 -6.21 65.59 -14.57
C GLU A 23 -5.08 64.58 -14.36
N CYS A 24 -4.29 64.83 -13.31
CA CYS A 24 -3.59 63.75 -12.64
C CYS A 24 -4.59 62.61 -12.44
N LYS A 25 -4.16 61.36 -12.66
CA LYS A 25 -4.71 60.24 -11.89
C LYS A 25 -4.32 60.47 -10.43
N THR A 26 -5.06 61.34 -9.75
CA THR A 26 -4.97 61.50 -8.30
C THR A 26 -5.37 60.17 -7.70
N ASN A 27 -4.46 59.59 -6.93
CA ASN A 27 -4.57 58.37 -6.14
C ASN A 27 -6.00 57.83 -6.03
N ASN A 28 -6.22 56.57 -6.44
CA ASN A 28 -7.31 55.78 -5.90
C ASN A 28 -7.11 55.74 -4.38
N THR A 29 -7.83 56.60 -3.66
CA THR A 29 -8.04 56.42 -2.23
C THR A 29 -8.88 55.16 -2.09
N ARG A 30 -8.22 54.05 -1.77
CA ARG A 30 -8.85 52.75 -1.44
C ARG A 30 -9.99 53.04 -0.47
N GLN A 31 -11.18 52.50 -0.72
CA GLN A 31 -12.31 52.74 0.18
C GLN A 31 -12.00 52.09 1.54
N ASP A 32 -12.13 52.84 2.64
CA ASP A 32 -11.85 52.35 4.00
C ASP A 32 -12.71 51.13 4.39
N VAL A 33 -13.85 50.96 3.71
CA VAL A 33 -14.76 49.81 3.85
C VAL A 33 -15.12 49.28 2.45
N ARG A 34 -14.85 47.99 2.20
CA ARG A 34 -15.29 47.27 0.98
C ARG A 34 -16.46 46.35 1.27
N ARG A 35 -17.18 45.91 0.24
CA ARG A 35 -18.36 45.02 0.36
C ARG A 35 -18.18 43.75 -0.48
N PHE A 36 -18.51 42.60 0.11
CA PHE A 36 -18.50 41.32 -0.59
C PHE A 36 -19.70 41.18 -1.55
N PRO A 37 -19.59 40.37 -2.62
CA PRO A 37 -20.70 40.11 -3.53
C PRO A 37 -21.96 39.59 -2.82
N THR A 38 -23.14 39.96 -3.32
CA THR A 38 -24.41 39.43 -2.80
C THR A 38 -24.47 37.92 -3.00
N GLY A 39 -24.67 37.16 -1.92
CA GLY A 39 -24.68 35.70 -1.93
C GLY A 39 -23.30 35.05 -1.76
N PHE A 40 -22.25 35.84 -1.49
CA PHE A 40 -20.94 35.30 -1.10
C PHE A 40 -21.01 34.61 0.27
N LEU A 41 -20.53 33.37 0.35
CA LEU A 41 -20.62 32.52 1.53
C LEU A 41 -19.38 32.65 2.42
N PHE A 42 -19.59 32.68 3.73
CA PHE A 42 -18.52 32.64 4.73
C PHE A 42 -18.68 31.42 5.64
N GLY A 43 -17.56 30.74 5.89
CA GLY A 43 -17.51 29.55 6.73
C GLY A 43 -16.22 29.42 7.52
N THR A 44 -16.17 28.39 8.34
CA THR A 44 -14.96 27.93 9.04
C THR A 44 -14.82 26.44 8.83
N ALA A 45 -13.65 25.87 9.16
CA ALA A 45 -13.44 24.44 8.99
C ALA A 45 -12.52 23.77 10.04
N THR A 46 -12.54 22.44 10.02
CA THR A 46 -11.70 21.50 10.79
C THR A 46 -11.50 20.18 10.03
N ALA A 47 -10.56 19.34 10.45
CA ALA A 47 -10.45 17.94 10.05
C ALA A 47 -10.76 16.97 11.20
N SER A 48 -11.23 15.78 10.85
CA SER A 48 -11.60 14.66 11.73
C SER A 48 -10.49 14.36 12.74
N TYR A 49 -9.29 14.02 12.28
CA TYR A 49 -8.18 13.65 13.16
C TYR A 49 -7.74 14.79 14.09
N GLN A 50 -7.81 16.03 13.60
CA GLN A 50 -7.33 17.19 14.35
C GLN A 50 -8.23 17.56 15.55
N ILE A 51 -9.53 17.24 15.49
CA ILE A 51 -10.53 17.71 16.49
C ILE A 51 -11.36 16.62 17.18
N GLU A 52 -11.61 15.47 16.54
CA GLU A 52 -12.64 14.53 17.03
C GLU A 52 -12.22 13.81 18.32
N GLY A 53 -10.99 13.31 18.35
CA GLY A 53 -10.52 12.38 19.38
C GLY A 53 -11.26 11.05 19.35
N ALA A 54 -11.30 10.37 20.50
CA ALA A 54 -12.01 9.11 20.71
C ALA A 54 -11.60 8.05 19.67
N TRP A 55 -10.29 7.80 19.59
CA TRP A 55 -9.66 7.07 18.48
C TRP A 55 -10.02 5.58 18.39
N ASP A 56 -10.25 4.92 19.53
CA ASP A 56 -10.65 3.50 19.67
C ASP A 56 -12.11 3.34 20.15
N ALA A 57 -12.78 4.45 20.42
CA ALA A 57 -14.14 4.46 20.96
C ALA A 57 -15.18 3.97 19.95
N ASP A 58 -16.24 3.35 20.48
CA ASP A 58 -17.43 2.92 19.73
C ASP A 58 -17.12 2.14 18.43
N GLY A 59 -16.01 1.40 18.43
CA GLY A 59 -15.59 0.54 17.33
C GLY A 59 -14.91 1.24 16.16
N LYS A 60 -14.45 2.49 16.28
CA LYS A 60 -13.50 3.08 15.31
C LYS A 60 -12.22 2.23 15.27
N SER A 61 -11.62 2.09 14.09
CA SER A 61 -10.30 1.45 13.93
C SER A 61 -9.15 2.46 13.78
N GLU A 62 -7.93 1.96 13.89
CA GLU A 62 -6.68 2.71 13.65
C GLU A 62 -6.58 3.23 12.20
N ASN A 63 -6.20 4.51 12.06
CA ASN A 63 -5.77 5.16 10.82
C ASN A 63 -4.25 5.42 10.84
N ILE A 64 -3.68 5.87 9.72
CA ILE A 64 -2.22 6.10 9.59
C ILE A 64 -1.62 7.11 10.59
N TRP A 65 -2.42 8.04 11.14
CA TRP A 65 -1.97 8.99 12.16
C TRP A 65 -2.10 8.44 13.59
N ASP A 66 -3.17 7.68 13.89
CA ASP A 66 -3.23 6.87 15.12
C ASP A 66 -1.96 6.00 15.20
N HIS A 67 -1.68 5.26 14.12
CA HIS A 67 -0.53 4.37 14.01
C HIS A 67 0.80 5.11 14.23
N LEU A 68 1.08 6.16 13.46
CA LEU A 68 2.30 6.96 13.57
C LEU A 68 2.51 7.51 14.99
N THR A 69 1.47 8.06 15.61
CA THR A 69 1.59 8.68 16.93
C THR A 69 1.67 7.67 18.08
N HIS A 70 1.33 6.40 17.85
CA HIS A 70 1.48 5.32 18.82
C HIS A 70 2.81 4.57 18.68
N THR A 71 3.31 4.37 17.46
CA THR A 71 4.59 3.68 17.19
C THR A 71 5.79 4.62 17.25
N GLU A 72 5.67 5.85 16.75
CA GLU A 72 6.70 6.90 16.81
C GLU A 72 6.16 8.21 17.46
N PRO A 73 5.79 8.23 18.75
CA PRO A 73 5.17 9.42 19.36
C PRO A 73 5.93 10.73 19.13
N CYS A 74 7.27 10.69 19.24
CA CYS A 74 8.14 11.86 19.03
C CYS A 74 8.51 12.15 17.56
N ALA A 75 7.86 11.50 16.58
CA ALA A 75 7.77 12.05 15.22
C ALA A 75 6.98 13.38 15.25
N ILE A 76 6.03 13.51 16.19
CA ILE A 76 5.34 14.76 16.50
C ILE A 76 6.24 15.63 17.38
N ARG A 77 6.32 16.93 17.07
CA ARG A 77 7.27 17.88 17.66
C ARG A 77 7.25 18.00 19.19
N ASP A 78 6.08 17.80 19.80
CA ASP A 78 5.88 17.80 21.27
C ASP A 78 5.59 16.40 21.85
N CYS A 79 5.79 15.36 21.04
CA CYS A 79 5.47 13.96 21.33
C CYS A 79 3.99 13.69 21.72
N SER A 80 3.06 14.57 21.32
CA SER A 80 1.63 14.41 21.59
C SER A 80 0.89 13.61 20.49
N ASN A 81 -0.37 13.26 20.74
CA ASN A 81 -1.21 12.51 19.80
C ASN A 81 -2.65 13.07 19.70
N GLY A 82 -3.40 12.54 18.71
CA GLY A 82 -4.79 12.90 18.44
C GLY A 82 -5.83 12.13 19.25
N ASP A 83 -5.45 11.28 20.22
CA ASP A 83 -6.36 10.33 20.89
C ASP A 83 -7.59 10.99 21.52
N ILE A 84 -7.39 12.19 22.07
CA ILE A 84 -8.44 13.04 22.67
C ILE A 84 -8.71 14.26 21.79
N ALA A 85 -7.69 14.85 21.14
CA ALA A 85 -7.81 16.08 20.35
C ALA A 85 -8.64 17.15 21.10
N ASP A 86 -9.59 17.82 20.44
CA ASP A 86 -10.52 18.75 21.09
C ASP A 86 -11.73 18.07 21.72
N ASP A 87 -11.80 16.73 21.68
CA ASP A 87 -12.94 15.92 22.13
C ASP A 87 -14.27 16.28 21.43
N SER A 88 -14.21 16.74 20.18
CA SER A 88 -15.41 17.09 19.40
C SER A 88 -16.35 15.91 19.16
N TYR A 89 -15.87 14.66 19.25
CA TYR A 89 -16.74 13.48 19.25
C TYR A 89 -17.84 13.57 20.35
N ASN A 90 -17.45 13.99 21.55
CA ASN A 90 -18.37 14.19 22.67
C ASN A 90 -18.93 15.62 22.74
N LEU A 91 -18.15 16.62 22.30
CA LEU A 91 -18.43 18.05 22.50
C LEU A 91 -19.05 18.77 21.29
N TYR A 92 -19.42 18.08 20.21
CA TYR A 92 -19.99 18.69 18.98
C TYR A 92 -21.08 19.75 19.22
N LYS A 93 -21.90 19.64 20.26
CA LYS A 93 -22.93 20.65 20.60
C LYS A 93 -22.34 21.99 21.04
N ARG A 94 -21.19 22.00 21.73
CA ARG A 94 -20.43 23.21 22.04
C ARG A 94 -19.82 23.78 20.76
N ASP A 95 -19.38 22.92 19.85
CA ASP A 95 -18.81 23.35 18.57
C ASP A 95 -19.88 24.02 17.69
N ILE A 96 -21.09 23.44 17.59
CA ILE A 96 -22.22 24.12 16.96
C ILE A 96 -22.58 25.42 17.68
N GLN A 97 -22.39 25.52 19.00
CA GLN A 97 -22.61 26.77 19.71
C GLN A 97 -21.62 27.87 19.27
N ILE A 98 -20.33 27.56 19.08
CA ILE A 98 -19.36 28.57 18.59
C ILE A 98 -19.61 28.96 17.12
N MET A 99 -20.09 28.04 16.28
CA MET A 99 -20.52 28.37 14.91
C MET A 99 -21.65 29.40 14.88
N ARG A 100 -22.62 29.28 15.80
CA ARG A 100 -23.74 30.22 15.95
C ARG A 100 -23.34 31.54 16.60
N GLU A 101 -22.33 31.51 17.47
CA GLU A 101 -21.73 32.71 18.05
C GLU A 101 -21.07 33.56 16.95
N LEU A 102 -20.34 32.93 16.02
CA LEU A 102 -19.75 33.58 14.83
C LEU A 102 -20.77 33.99 13.76
N GLY A 103 -21.84 33.22 13.57
CA GLY A 103 -22.84 33.47 12.52
C GLY A 103 -22.39 33.06 11.11
N ILE A 104 -21.66 31.94 11.00
CA ILE A 104 -21.21 31.36 9.72
C ILE A 104 -22.39 30.87 8.86
N ASP A 105 -22.26 30.92 7.53
CA ASP A 105 -23.26 30.36 6.60
C ASP A 105 -23.11 28.84 6.46
N PHE A 106 -21.86 28.37 6.43
CA PHE A 106 -21.51 26.96 6.24
C PHE A 106 -20.34 26.55 7.13
N TYR A 107 -20.23 25.26 7.38
CA TYR A 107 -19.09 24.67 8.10
C TYR A 107 -18.53 23.50 7.30
N ARG A 108 -17.22 23.54 7.05
CA ARG A 108 -16.51 22.45 6.38
C ARG A 108 -15.88 21.52 7.43
N PHE A 109 -16.18 20.23 7.35
CA PHE A 109 -15.58 19.20 8.19
C PHE A 109 -15.32 17.94 7.39
N SER A 110 -14.42 17.07 7.86
CA SER A 110 -14.21 15.75 7.24
C SER A 110 -14.90 14.61 7.99
N LEU A 111 -15.20 13.55 7.25
CA LEU A 111 -15.58 12.26 7.80
C LEU A 111 -14.32 11.44 8.06
N SER A 112 -14.28 10.70 9.17
CA SER A 112 -13.22 9.73 9.41
C SER A 112 -13.60 8.36 8.85
N TRP A 113 -12.82 7.90 7.85
CA TRP A 113 -13.07 6.63 7.15
C TRP A 113 -13.13 5.47 8.16
N THR A 114 -12.17 5.37 9.07
CA THR A 114 -12.11 4.29 10.07
C THR A 114 -13.22 4.34 11.12
N ARG A 115 -13.86 5.51 11.32
CA ARG A 115 -15.03 5.64 12.20
C ARG A 115 -16.31 5.14 11.53
N ILE A 116 -16.38 5.17 10.19
CA ILE A 116 -17.54 4.70 9.40
C ILE A 116 -17.38 3.23 8.99
N LEU A 117 -16.21 2.83 8.48
CA LEU A 117 -15.89 1.47 8.02
C LEU A 117 -14.76 0.88 8.86
N PRO A 118 -15.06 0.22 10.00
CA PRO A 118 -14.05 -0.26 10.96
C PRO A 118 -13.32 -1.53 10.49
N THR A 119 -13.79 -2.14 9.41
CA THR A 119 -13.07 -3.19 8.65
C THR A 119 -12.27 -2.61 7.49
N SER A 120 -12.27 -1.27 7.30
CA SER A 120 -11.80 -0.53 6.11
C SER A 120 -12.60 -0.76 4.83
N PHE A 121 -13.34 -1.87 4.74
CA PHE A 121 -14.12 -2.31 3.57
C PHE A 121 -15.63 -2.13 3.79
N PRO A 122 -16.46 -2.07 2.72
CA PRO A 122 -17.91 -1.81 2.82
C PRO A 122 -18.73 -2.93 3.51
N ASN A 123 -18.12 -4.06 3.86
CA ASN A 123 -18.79 -5.22 4.45
C ASN A 123 -19.31 -4.99 5.88
N LYS A 124 -18.88 -3.92 6.55
CA LYS A 124 -19.36 -3.55 7.89
C LYS A 124 -19.37 -2.04 8.05
N ILE A 125 -20.56 -1.49 8.35
CA ILE A 125 -20.74 -0.08 8.73
C ILE A 125 -20.79 0.01 10.26
N ASN A 126 -20.13 1.03 10.82
CA ASN A 126 -20.23 1.36 12.24
C ASN A 126 -21.39 2.32 12.52
N GLU A 127 -22.52 1.77 12.98
CA GLU A 127 -23.72 2.53 13.36
C GLU A 127 -23.47 3.65 14.38
N ALA A 128 -22.48 3.52 15.26
CA ALA A 128 -22.17 4.54 16.26
C ALA A 128 -21.48 5.77 15.62
N GLY A 129 -20.46 5.55 14.78
CA GLY A 129 -19.83 6.59 13.97
C GLY A 129 -20.82 7.28 13.02
N VAL A 130 -21.69 6.50 12.37
CA VAL A 130 -22.79 7.04 11.54
C VAL A 130 -23.78 7.86 12.37
N THR A 131 -24.07 7.45 13.61
CA THR A 131 -24.92 8.20 14.54
C THR A 131 -24.27 9.53 14.95
N TYR A 132 -22.96 9.57 15.18
CA TYR A 132 -22.22 10.80 15.47
C TYR A 132 -22.35 11.84 14.35
N TYR A 133 -21.98 11.49 13.11
CA TYR A 133 -22.09 12.42 11.98
C TYR A 133 -23.53 12.85 11.68
N ASN A 134 -24.50 11.93 11.84
CA ASN A 134 -25.92 12.30 11.76
C ASN A 134 -26.34 13.32 12.82
N ASN A 135 -25.86 13.18 14.06
CA ASN A 135 -26.15 14.13 15.13
C ASN A 135 -25.51 15.51 14.86
N LEU A 136 -24.26 15.53 14.39
CA LEU A 136 -23.56 16.76 13.98
C LEU A 136 -24.34 17.49 12.88
N ILE A 137 -24.59 16.84 11.74
CA ILE A 137 -25.31 17.42 10.59
C ILE A 137 -26.71 17.91 10.98
N ASN A 138 -27.46 17.13 11.75
CA ASN A 138 -28.81 17.52 12.19
C ASN A 138 -28.80 18.72 13.17
N GLU A 139 -27.77 18.83 14.03
CA GLU A 139 -27.61 19.96 14.95
C GLU A 139 -27.03 21.20 14.24
N MET A 140 -26.33 21.07 13.11
CA MET A 140 -25.97 22.20 12.22
C MET A 140 -27.19 22.78 11.50
N LEU A 141 -27.92 21.93 10.75
CA LEU A 141 -29.07 22.34 9.93
C LEU A 141 -30.21 22.94 10.75
N LYS A 142 -30.37 22.49 12.00
CA LYS A 142 -31.19 23.12 13.04
C LYS A 142 -31.05 24.64 13.16
N TYR A 143 -29.83 25.14 12.93
CA TYR A 143 -29.47 26.54 13.04
C TYR A 143 -29.09 27.13 11.67
N ASN A 144 -29.52 26.50 10.57
CA ASN A 144 -29.26 26.91 9.18
C ASN A 144 -27.75 27.05 8.84
N ILE A 145 -26.88 26.27 9.48
CA ILE A 145 -25.48 26.17 9.09
C ILE A 145 -25.39 25.03 8.07
N GLU A 146 -24.97 25.33 6.85
CA GLU A 146 -24.89 24.35 5.77
C GLU A 146 -23.65 23.45 5.92
N PRO A 147 -23.76 22.11 5.81
CA PRO A 147 -22.62 21.21 5.85
C PRO A 147 -21.87 21.15 4.51
N MET A 148 -20.56 21.40 4.56
CA MET A 148 -19.63 21.09 3.48
C MET A 148 -18.73 19.92 3.90
N VAL A 149 -18.96 18.74 3.35
CA VAL A 149 -18.32 17.51 3.84
C VAL A 149 -17.13 17.13 2.97
N THR A 150 -15.97 16.99 3.62
CA THR A 150 -14.76 16.41 3.02
C THR A 150 -14.75 14.90 3.27
N LEU A 151 -14.72 14.07 2.22
CA LEU A 151 -14.74 12.62 2.38
C LEU A 151 -13.44 12.07 2.95
N TYR A 152 -12.30 12.63 2.55
CA TYR A 152 -10.96 12.21 3.00
C TYR A 152 -10.09 13.41 3.36
N HIS A 153 -9.60 13.41 4.61
CA HIS A 153 -8.68 14.42 5.12
C HIS A 153 -7.54 13.74 5.89
N TRP A 154 -6.72 13.03 5.11
CA TRP A 154 -5.43 12.44 5.49
C TRP A 154 -5.49 11.27 6.50
N ASP A 155 -6.68 10.82 6.90
CA ASP A 155 -6.91 9.76 7.89
C ASP A 155 -7.23 8.38 7.27
N LEU A 156 -6.36 7.92 6.37
CA LEU A 156 -6.46 6.60 5.72
C LEU A 156 -6.48 5.46 6.76
N PRO A 157 -7.36 4.45 6.63
CA PRO A 157 -7.30 3.25 7.47
C PRO A 157 -5.94 2.54 7.36
N GLN A 158 -5.32 2.20 8.49
CA GLN A 158 -3.98 1.60 8.51
C GLN A 158 -3.91 0.31 7.68
N LYS A 159 -4.96 -0.52 7.72
CA LYS A 159 -5.09 -1.75 6.91
C LYS A 159 -5.08 -1.53 5.40
N LEU A 160 -5.47 -0.36 4.91
CA LEU A 160 -5.34 -0.03 3.49
C LEU A 160 -3.91 0.43 3.18
N GLN A 161 -3.23 1.10 4.12
CA GLN A 161 -1.81 1.43 3.99
C GLN A 161 -0.91 0.19 4.00
N GLU A 162 -1.23 -0.83 4.80
CA GLU A 162 -0.56 -2.15 4.78
C GLU A 162 -0.69 -2.86 3.42
N LEU A 163 -1.75 -2.57 2.66
CA LEU A 163 -1.94 -3.00 1.26
C LEU A 163 -1.33 -2.02 0.24
N GLY A 164 -0.60 -0.99 0.67
CA GLY A 164 0.09 0.02 -0.16
C GLY A 164 -0.59 1.40 -0.24
N GLY A 165 -1.75 1.56 0.39
CA GLY A 165 -2.48 2.83 0.50
C GLY A 165 -2.72 3.48 -0.86
N TRP A 166 -2.41 4.77 -0.97
CA TRP A 166 -2.59 5.51 -2.22
C TRP A 166 -1.68 5.05 -3.37
N THR A 167 -0.62 4.26 -3.11
CA THR A 167 0.23 3.70 -4.18
C THR A 167 -0.35 2.43 -4.82
N ASN A 168 -1.34 1.79 -4.18
CA ASN A 168 -2.04 0.65 -4.75
C ASN A 168 -3.26 1.14 -5.58
N PRO A 169 -3.34 0.84 -6.89
CA PRO A 169 -4.48 1.28 -7.72
C PRO A 169 -5.85 0.78 -7.25
N GLN A 170 -5.90 -0.28 -6.42
CA GLN A 170 -7.14 -0.76 -5.79
C GLN A 170 -7.75 0.26 -4.81
N ILE A 171 -6.99 1.25 -4.35
CA ILE A 171 -7.50 2.37 -3.52
C ILE A 171 -8.63 3.14 -4.22
N VAL A 172 -8.60 3.24 -5.56
CA VAL A 172 -9.66 3.85 -6.38
C VAL A 172 -10.99 3.19 -6.06
N ASP A 173 -10.99 1.85 -6.04
CA ASP A 173 -12.18 1.05 -5.84
C ASP A 173 -12.67 1.10 -4.39
N TRP A 174 -11.77 0.95 -3.41
CA TRP A 174 -12.11 1.03 -1.98
C TRP A 174 -12.62 2.42 -1.58
N TYR A 175 -11.97 3.48 -2.05
CA TYR A 175 -12.37 4.86 -1.81
C TYR A 175 -13.73 5.18 -2.46
N GLY A 176 -13.98 4.69 -3.69
CA GLY A 176 -15.27 4.86 -4.34
C GLY A 176 -16.41 4.13 -3.62
N ASP A 177 -16.16 2.97 -3.02
CA ASP A 177 -17.16 2.24 -2.23
C ASP A 177 -17.44 2.95 -0.89
N TYR A 178 -16.41 3.51 -0.24
CA TYR A 178 -16.56 4.41 0.91
C TYR A 178 -17.34 5.69 0.58
N ALA A 179 -17.00 6.36 -0.53
CA ALA A 179 -17.68 7.55 -1.01
C ALA A 179 -19.18 7.29 -1.27
N ARG A 180 -19.52 6.18 -1.92
CA ARG A 180 -20.93 5.76 -2.12
C ARG A 180 -21.68 5.65 -0.79
N ILE A 181 -21.10 4.95 0.18
CA ILE A 181 -21.71 4.80 1.52
C ILE A 181 -21.91 6.16 2.20
N ALA A 182 -20.94 7.08 2.10
CA ALA A 182 -21.09 8.43 2.63
C ALA A 182 -22.23 9.22 1.95
N PHE A 183 -22.38 9.11 0.63
CA PHE A 183 -23.47 9.74 -0.12
C PHE A 183 -24.84 9.14 0.22
N GLU A 184 -24.93 7.84 0.45
CA GLU A 184 -26.15 7.14 0.89
C GLU A 184 -26.59 7.56 2.30
N LEU A 185 -25.64 7.69 3.23
CA LEU A 185 -25.91 7.97 4.64
C LEU A 185 -26.19 9.45 4.95
N PHE A 186 -25.59 10.38 4.20
CA PHE A 186 -25.60 11.81 4.56
C PHE A 186 -26.02 12.75 3.41
N GLY A 187 -26.00 12.31 2.15
CA GLY A 187 -26.26 13.18 0.99
C GLY A 187 -27.71 13.64 0.83
N ASP A 188 -28.65 13.07 1.61
CA ASP A 188 -29.99 13.64 1.74
C ASP A 188 -29.94 15.09 2.28
N ARG A 189 -28.98 15.36 3.17
CA ARG A 189 -28.78 16.64 3.88
C ARG A 189 -27.56 17.44 3.45
N VAL A 190 -26.53 16.80 2.89
CA VAL A 190 -25.29 17.49 2.45
C VAL A 190 -25.38 17.93 0.99
N LYS A 191 -25.09 19.20 0.71
CA LYS A 191 -25.11 19.79 -0.65
C LYS A 191 -23.74 20.20 -1.20
N TYR A 192 -22.71 20.24 -0.35
CA TYR A 192 -21.35 20.57 -0.77
C TYR A 192 -20.41 19.43 -0.38
N TRP A 193 -19.81 18.78 -1.38
CA TRP A 193 -18.88 17.66 -1.18
C TRP A 193 -17.49 18.02 -1.68
N ILE A 194 -16.48 17.73 -0.86
CA ILE A 194 -15.08 17.70 -1.25
C ILE A 194 -14.65 16.23 -1.19
N THR A 195 -14.09 15.70 -2.28
CA THR A 195 -13.61 14.31 -2.27
C THR A 195 -12.37 14.19 -1.38
N ILE A 196 -11.35 14.99 -1.69
CA ILE A 196 -10.00 14.84 -1.15
C ILE A 196 -9.49 16.24 -0.79
N ASN A 197 -8.97 16.38 0.43
CA ASN A 197 -8.18 17.55 0.82
C ASN A 197 -6.72 17.37 0.40
N GLU A 198 -6.17 18.34 -0.32
CA GLU A 198 -4.73 18.57 -0.43
C GLU A 198 -3.92 17.35 -0.94
N PRO A 199 -4.07 17.00 -2.24
CA PRO A 199 -3.41 15.85 -2.85
C PRO A 199 -1.88 15.85 -2.78
N ARG A 200 -1.27 17.04 -2.85
CA ARG A 200 0.18 17.20 -2.80
C ARG A 200 0.71 16.78 -1.43
N GLU A 201 0.02 17.17 -0.37
CA GLU A 201 0.35 16.86 1.01
C GLU A 201 0.22 15.35 1.26
N ILE A 202 -0.84 14.72 0.74
CA ILE A 202 -0.99 13.26 0.78
C ILE A 202 0.17 12.57 0.06
N CYS A 203 0.43 12.93 -1.20
CA CYS A 203 1.34 12.18 -2.06
C CYS A 203 2.82 12.52 -1.84
N TYR A 204 3.19 13.80 -1.89
CA TYR A 204 4.58 14.21 -1.70
C TYR A 204 4.98 14.21 -0.21
N ASN A 205 4.19 14.78 0.70
CA ASN A 205 4.60 14.81 2.12
C ASN A 205 4.51 13.41 2.79
N GLY A 206 3.56 12.57 2.36
CA GLY A 206 3.32 11.23 2.93
C GLY A 206 4.11 10.06 2.31
N TYR A 207 4.31 10.07 0.98
CA TYR A 207 4.99 8.96 0.26
C TYR A 207 6.33 9.38 -0.33
N GLY A 208 6.44 10.60 -0.87
CA GLY A 208 7.68 11.14 -1.45
C GLY A 208 8.69 11.63 -0.41
N SER A 209 8.26 11.98 0.80
CA SER A 209 9.12 12.40 1.92
C SER A 209 8.63 11.79 3.25
N ASP A 210 9.26 12.18 4.35
CA ASP A 210 8.95 11.74 5.71
C ASP A 210 8.20 12.81 6.55
N THR A 211 7.51 13.75 5.89
CA THR A 211 6.99 14.96 6.55
C THR A 211 5.51 14.90 6.93
N MET A 212 4.78 13.86 6.53
CA MET A 212 3.43 13.52 6.99
C MET A 212 3.23 12.01 7.02
N ALA A 213 2.25 11.49 7.77
CA ALA A 213 1.90 10.07 7.70
C ALA A 213 1.56 9.66 6.26
N PRO A 214 2.02 8.49 5.75
CA PRO A 214 2.74 7.42 6.46
C PRO A 214 4.29 7.53 6.50
N ARG A 215 4.88 8.65 6.04
CA ARG A 215 6.32 8.99 6.12
C ARG A 215 7.29 8.08 5.33
N LEU A 216 6.90 7.52 4.18
CA LEU A 216 7.73 6.49 3.51
C LEU A 216 9.05 7.00 2.90
N ASN A 217 9.12 8.26 2.47
CA ASN A 217 10.31 8.84 1.82
C ASN A 217 10.86 8.02 0.62
N ILE A 218 9.97 7.49 -0.23
CA ILE A 218 10.31 6.75 -1.46
C ILE A 218 10.26 7.72 -2.65
N GLN A 219 11.25 8.61 -2.65
CA GLN A 219 11.38 9.77 -3.54
C GLN A 219 11.34 9.43 -5.04
N GLY A 220 10.65 10.28 -5.80
CA GLY A 220 10.55 10.24 -7.26
C GLY A 220 9.76 9.04 -7.80
N VAL A 221 9.05 8.28 -6.98
CA VAL A 221 8.33 7.06 -7.39
C VAL A 221 6.96 7.01 -6.71
N ALA A 222 6.93 6.97 -5.38
CA ALA A 222 5.72 6.68 -4.64
C ALA A 222 4.72 7.84 -4.67
N GLU A 223 5.21 9.09 -4.68
CA GLU A 223 4.37 10.29 -4.83
C GLU A 223 3.68 10.34 -6.20
N TYR A 224 4.32 9.87 -7.27
CA TYR A 224 3.74 9.83 -8.62
C TYR A 224 2.71 8.71 -8.78
N MET A 225 2.94 7.55 -8.16
CA MET A 225 1.94 6.48 -8.05
C MET A 225 0.71 6.95 -7.28
N CYS A 226 0.92 7.59 -6.13
CA CYS A 226 -0.14 8.21 -5.34
C CYS A 226 -0.91 9.24 -6.18
N ALA A 227 -0.23 10.15 -6.87
CA ALA A 227 -0.87 11.21 -7.64
C ALA A 227 -1.82 10.67 -8.72
N LYS A 228 -1.40 9.65 -9.49
CA LYS A 228 -2.26 9.02 -10.49
C LYS A 228 -3.49 8.38 -9.83
N ASN A 229 -3.28 7.52 -8.84
CA ASN A 229 -4.37 6.76 -8.22
C ASN A 229 -5.37 7.68 -7.51
N LEU A 230 -4.88 8.73 -6.83
CA LEU A 230 -5.69 9.74 -6.15
C LEU A 230 -6.59 10.49 -7.14
N LEU A 231 -6.08 10.89 -8.30
CA LEU A 231 -6.87 11.55 -9.35
C LEU A 231 -7.98 10.67 -9.91
N VAL A 232 -7.70 9.39 -10.17
CA VAL A 232 -8.74 8.43 -10.61
C VAL A 232 -9.75 8.16 -9.49
N ALA A 233 -9.32 8.12 -8.23
CA ALA A 233 -10.20 7.94 -7.07
C ALA A 233 -11.13 9.15 -6.85
N HIS A 234 -10.62 10.37 -6.98
CA HIS A 234 -11.42 11.60 -7.00
C HIS A 234 -12.46 11.56 -8.12
N ALA A 235 -12.03 11.29 -9.36
CA ALA A 235 -12.92 11.21 -10.51
C ALA A 235 -14.00 10.13 -10.33
N ARG A 236 -13.65 8.99 -9.73
CA ARG A 236 -14.61 7.94 -9.40
C ARG A 236 -15.66 8.40 -8.38
N ALA A 237 -15.26 9.09 -7.31
CA ALA A 237 -16.22 9.65 -6.36
C ALA A 237 -17.12 10.72 -7.00
N TYR A 238 -16.58 11.56 -7.90
CA TYR A 238 -17.38 12.49 -8.71
C TYR A 238 -18.42 11.76 -9.57
N HIS A 239 -18.01 10.75 -10.35
CA HIS A 239 -18.90 10.02 -11.25
C HIS A 239 -19.96 9.20 -10.51
N ILE A 240 -19.62 8.60 -9.36
CA ILE A 240 -20.60 7.97 -8.46
C ILE A 240 -21.63 9.00 -8.02
N TYR A 241 -21.21 10.18 -7.55
CA TYR A 241 -22.12 11.23 -7.12
C TYR A 241 -23.03 11.70 -8.27
N ASP A 242 -22.44 12.05 -9.41
CA ASP A 242 -23.14 12.58 -10.60
C ASP A 242 -24.19 11.60 -11.13
N GLN A 243 -23.84 10.33 -11.26
CA GLN A 243 -24.67 9.31 -11.90
C GLN A 243 -25.70 8.68 -10.95
N GLU A 244 -25.34 8.43 -9.69
CA GLU A 244 -26.19 7.69 -8.75
C GLU A 244 -27.02 8.60 -7.82
N PHE A 245 -26.50 9.79 -7.48
CA PHE A 245 -27.01 10.63 -6.38
C PHE A 245 -27.49 12.03 -6.77
N ARG A 246 -26.78 12.76 -7.64
CA ARG A 246 -26.99 14.20 -7.90
C ARG A 246 -28.44 14.52 -8.26
N ALA A 247 -29.07 13.74 -9.14
CA ALA A 247 -30.45 13.93 -9.57
C ALA A 247 -31.51 13.81 -8.44
N LYS A 248 -31.15 13.29 -7.27
CA LYS A 248 -32.00 13.15 -6.08
C LYS A 248 -31.57 14.07 -4.94
N GLN A 249 -30.27 14.41 -4.88
CA GLN A 249 -29.66 15.12 -3.76
C GLN A 249 -29.39 16.60 -4.04
N ASP A 250 -29.27 17.01 -5.31
CA ASP A 250 -29.13 18.41 -5.75
C ASP A 250 -27.96 19.17 -5.09
N GLY A 251 -26.81 18.50 -4.98
CA GLY A 251 -25.57 19.09 -4.48
C GLY A 251 -24.48 19.20 -5.54
N ILE A 252 -23.36 19.82 -5.15
CA ILE A 252 -22.13 19.93 -5.93
C ILE A 252 -20.97 19.19 -5.26
N ILE A 253 -20.02 18.73 -6.06
CA ILE A 253 -18.87 17.93 -5.65
C ILE A 253 -17.60 18.39 -6.39
N GLY A 254 -16.48 18.41 -5.67
CA GLY A 254 -15.19 18.78 -6.23
C GLY A 254 -14.01 18.32 -5.37
N ILE A 255 -12.83 18.86 -5.68
CA ILE A 255 -11.57 18.59 -4.97
C ILE A 255 -10.98 19.89 -4.40
N THR A 256 -10.26 19.77 -3.29
CA THR A 256 -9.51 20.88 -2.69
C THR A 256 -8.02 20.71 -2.95
N ILE A 257 -7.39 21.74 -3.53
CA ILE A 257 -5.97 21.74 -3.92
C ILE A 257 -5.23 22.80 -3.08
N SER A 258 -4.17 22.39 -2.38
CA SER A 258 -3.13 23.27 -1.82
C SER A 258 -2.37 23.90 -2.97
N ALA A 259 -2.35 25.23 -3.05
CA ALA A 259 -1.61 25.93 -4.09
C ALA A 259 -1.01 27.24 -3.56
N GLY A 260 0.28 27.46 -3.86
CA GLY A 260 0.96 28.73 -3.72
C GLY A 260 1.26 29.35 -5.09
N TYR A 261 1.48 30.66 -5.13
CA TYR A 261 2.00 31.31 -6.34
C TYR A 261 3.53 31.21 -6.35
N SER A 262 4.09 30.63 -7.42
CA SER A 262 5.54 30.59 -7.65
C SER A 262 5.95 31.77 -8.52
N ALA A 263 6.42 32.85 -7.89
CA ALA A 263 6.86 34.03 -8.61
C ALA A 263 8.27 33.85 -9.21
N PRO A 264 8.55 34.36 -10.42
CA PRO A 264 9.90 34.33 -10.97
C PRO A 264 10.83 35.26 -10.16
N ALA A 265 12.02 34.79 -9.83
CA ALA A 265 13.02 35.58 -9.08
C ALA A 265 13.58 36.78 -9.88
N SER A 266 13.45 36.77 -11.21
CA SER A 266 13.84 37.87 -12.08
C SER A 266 13.10 37.82 -13.43
N ASP A 267 13.23 38.87 -14.25
CA ASP A 267 12.69 38.92 -15.62
C ASP A 267 13.44 38.00 -16.63
N ARG A 268 14.28 37.06 -16.16
CA ARG A 268 14.92 36.06 -17.03
C ARG A 268 13.88 35.04 -17.50
N GLU A 269 13.92 34.73 -18.79
CA GLU A 269 13.08 33.68 -19.39
C GLU A 269 13.18 32.34 -18.63
N GLU A 270 14.37 31.95 -18.17
CA GLU A 270 14.58 30.73 -17.40
C GLU A 270 13.87 30.74 -16.04
N ASP A 271 13.81 31.89 -15.35
CA ASP A 271 13.11 32.04 -14.08
C ASP A 271 11.58 32.10 -14.28
N ILE A 272 11.13 32.69 -15.40
CA ILE A 272 9.72 32.71 -15.82
C ILE A 272 9.24 31.29 -16.20
N ILE A 273 10.08 30.49 -16.85
CA ILE A 273 9.80 29.07 -17.12
C ILE A 273 9.86 28.27 -15.81
N ALA A 274 10.79 28.55 -14.90
CA ALA A 274 10.86 27.91 -13.59
C ALA A 274 9.60 28.15 -12.74
N ALA A 275 9.05 29.37 -12.77
CA ALA A 275 7.78 29.73 -12.15
C ALA A 275 6.61 28.88 -12.67
N LYS A 276 6.48 28.75 -14.00
CA LYS A 276 5.45 27.93 -14.63
C LYS A 276 5.62 26.44 -14.32
N ASP A 277 6.83 25.92 -14.46
CA ASP A 277 7.16 24.52 -14.14
C ASP A 277 6.87 24.22 -12.66
N SER A 278 7.21 25.13 -11.75
CA SER A 278 6.92 25.02 -10.31
C SER A 278 5.42 24.92 -10.07
N SER A 279 4.60 25.84 -10.61
CA SER A 279 3.15 25.76 -10.50
C SER A 279 2.61 24.44 -11.05
N LEU A 280 3.13 23.97 -12.19
CA LEU A 280 2.71 22.70 -12.82
C LEU A 280 3.11 21.45 -12.01
N PHE A 281 4.28 21.43 -11.38
CA PHE A 281 4.72 20.28 -10.57
C PHE A 281 4.09 20.29 -9.17
N GLU A 282 4.00 21.43 -8.49
CA GLU A 282 3.58 21.49 -7.09
C GLU A 282 2.08 21.22 -6.93
N TRP A 283 1.23 21.88 -7.71
CA TRP A 283 -0.23 21.79 -7.60
C TRP A 283 -0.94 21.56 -8.94
N GLY A 284 -0.35 22.01 -10.05
CA GLY A 284 -0.86 21.82 -11.40
C GLY A 284 -0.92 20.35 -11.82
N GLN A 285 -0.10 19.46 -11.25
CA GLN A 285 -0.19 18.02 -11.50
C GLN A 285 -1.54 17.43 -11.08
N TYR A 286 -2.27 18.10 -10.17
CA TYR A 286 -3.61 17.72 -9.74
C TYR A 286 -4.71 18.56 -10.42
N ALA A 287 -4.46 19.85 -10.66
CA ALA A 287 -5.43 20.71 -11.33
C ALA A 287 -5.53 20.45 -12.85
N TYR A 288 -4.40 20.29 -13.54
CA TYR A 288 -4.33 20.16 -15.00
C TYR A 288 -5.08 18.93 -15.55
N PRO A 289 -5.01 17.72 -14.94
CA PRO A 289 -5.79 16.57 -15.39
C PRO A 289 -7.31 16.79 -15.34
N ILE A 290 -7.79 17.61 -14.40
CA ILE A 290 -9.22 17.84 -14.15
C ILE A 290 -9.72 19.05 -14.96
N PHE A 291 -9.02 20.18 -14.92
CA PHE A 291 -9.54 21.47 -15.36
C PHE A 291 -8.97 21.97 -16.70
N SER A 292 -7.89 21.38 -17.23
CA SER A 292 -7.38 21.76 -18.56
C SER A 292 -8.26 21.21 -19.69
N GLU A 293 -8.21 21.83 -20.87
CA GLU A 293 -8.93 21.34 -22.05
C GLU A 293 -8.49 19.93 -22.49
N THR A 294 -7.22 19.58 -22.24
CA THR A 294 -6.60 18.32 -22.66
C THR A 294 -6.75 17.19 -21.64
N GLY A 295 -6.74 17.50 -20.34
CA GLY A 295 -6.51 16.52 -19.28
C GLY A 295 -5.07 15.99 -19.28
N ASP A 296 -4.86 14.81 -18.68
CA ASP A 296 -3.55 14.13 -18.49
C ASP A 296 -2.62 14.90 -17.53
N PHE A 297 -1.48 14.32 -17.15
CA PHE A 297 -0.42 15.04 -16.44
C PHE A 297 0.20 16.13 -17.32
N PRO A 298 0.69 17.25 -16.74
CA PRO A 298 1.36 18.31 -17.49
C PRO A 298 2.47 17.78 -18.43
N PRO A 299 2.48 18.13 -19.73
CA PRO A 299 3.43 17.54 -20.69
C PRO A 299 4.91 17.66 -20.27
N VAL A 300 5.31 18.81 -19.70
CA VAL A 300 6.67 19.05 -19.19
C VAL A 300 7.08 18.06 -18.09
N MET A 301 6.12 17.63 -17.27
CA MET A 301 6.34 16.65 -16.20
C MET A 301 6.58 15.26 -16.80
N LYS A 302 5.74 14.85 -17.76
CA LYS A 302 5.87 13.56 -18.48
C LYS A 302 7.20 13.45 -19.22
N GLU A 303 7.55 14.45 -20.02
CA GLU A 303 8.78 14.47 -20.81
C GLU A 303 10.03 14.42 -19.93
N ARG A 304 10.06 15.21 -18.86
CA ARG A 304 11.26 15.36 -18.01
C ARG A 304 11.50 14.14 -17.11
N ILE A 305 10.44 13.61 -16.47
CA ILE A 305 10.56 12.41 -15.61
C ILE A 305 10.92 11.19 -16.47
N ALA A 306 10.35 11.04 -17.67
CA ALA A 306 10.73 9.94 -18.57
C ALA A 306 12.21 10.01 -18.98
N ALA A 307 12.70 11.20 -19.34
CA ALA A 307 14.12 11.41 -19.68
C ALA A 307 15.05 11.08 -18.49
N LYS A 308 14.74 11.59 -17.29
CA LYS A 308 15.52 11.32 -16.07
C LYS A 308 15.48 9.86 -15.65
N SER A 309 14.32 9.20 -15.75
CA SER A 309 14.18 7.77 -15.44
C SER A 309 15.12 6.92 -16.31
N ALA A 310 15.22 7.25 -17.60
CA ALA A 310 16.16 6.59 -18.51
C ALA A 310 17.64 6.90 -18.18
N GLU A 311 17.97 8.15 -17.85
CA GLU A 311 19.31 8.54 -17.39
C GLU A 311 19.74 7.81 -16.10
N GLN A 312 18.78 7.60 -15.19
CA GLN A 312 18.95 6.93 -13.90
C GLN A 312 18.92 5.39 -14.00
N GLY A 313 18.74 4.80 -15.19
CA GLY A 313 18.77 3.34 -15.38
C GLY A 313 17.46 2.61 -15.09
N PHE A 314 16.32 3.30 -14.97
CA PHE A 314 15.01 2.64 -14.96
C PHE A 314 14.63 2.18 -16.38
N PHE A 315 14.01 1.00 -16.49
CA PHE A 315 13.54 0.47 -17.79
C PHE A 315 12.28 1.18 -18.33
N ARG A 316 11.67 2.08 -17.56
CA ARG A 316 10.48 2.89 -17.92
C ARG A 316 10.41 4.18 -17.09
N SER A 317 9.53 5.09 -17.45
CA SER A 317 9.22 6.30 -16.67
C SER A 317 8.78 5.94 -15.23
N ARG A 318 9.30 6.68 -14.23
CA ARG A 318 8.82 6.64 -12.85
C ARG A 318 7.44 7.27 -12.66
N LEU A 319 7.04 8.22 -13.51
CA LEU A 319 5.67 8.74 -13.56
C LEU A 319 4.78 7.74 -14.30
N PRO A 320 3.72 7.19 -13.66
CA PRO A 320 2.77 6.30 -14.33
C PRO A 320 1.93 7.04 -15.37
N GLU A 321 1.68 6.40 -16.52
CA GLU A 321 0.88 7.00 -17.58
C GLU A 321 -0.62 6.83 -17.33
N PHE A 322 -1.41 7.87 -17.61
CA PHE A 322 -2.85 7.72 -17.82
C PHE A 322 -3.11 7.06 -19.18
N SER A 323 -3.96 6.05 -19.19
CA SER A 323 -4.59 5.55 -20.41
C SER A 323 -5.54 6.59 -21.00
N PRO A 324 -5.86 6.53 -22.32
CA PRO A 324 -6.81 7.46 -22.94
C PRO A 324 -8.18 7.49 -22.28
N ASP A 325 -8.63 6.36 -21.72
CA ASP A 325 -9.90 6.28 -21.01
C ASP A 325 -9.83 6.96 -19.64
N GLU A 326 -8.73 6.78 -18.88
CA GLU A 326 -8.52 7.49 -17.61
C GLU A 326 -8.40 9.02 -17.82
N VAL A 327 -7.72 9.48 -18.88
CA VAL A 327 -7.68 10.92 -19.22
C VAL A 327 -9.08 11.48 -19.44
N ASN A 328 -9.92 10.75 -20.19
CA ASN A 328 -11.31 11.15 -20.43
C ASN A 328 -12.20 11.05 -19.18
N TYR A 329 -11.88 10.15 -18.25
CA TYR A 329 -12.62 9.93 -17.01
C TYR A 329 -12.34 10.99 -15.95
N VAL A 330 -11.08 11.44 -15.83
CA VAL A 330 -10.64 12.47 -14.88
C VAL A 330 -10.95 13.89 -15.37
N ARG A 331 -10.86 14.15 -16.68
CA ARG A 331 -11.11 15.50 -17.21
C ARG A 331 -12.55 15.94 -16.97
N GLY A 332 -12.71 17.08 -16.32
CA GLY A 332 -14.00 17.70 -15.99
C GLY A 332 -14.68 17.14 -14.74
N SER A 333 -14.02 16.30 -13.93
CA SER A 333 -14.62 15.66 -12.74
C SER A 333 -14.76 16.55 -11.51
N SER A 334 -15.07 17.84 -11.67
CA SER A 334 -15.24 18.77 -10.54
C SER A 334 -16.17 19.93 -10.90
N ASP A 335 -17.18 20.20 -10.06
CA ASP A 335 -18.13 21.30 -10.27
C ASP A 335 -17.54 22.68 -9.91
N PHE A 336 -16.47 22.68 -9.11
CA PHE A 336 -15.78 23.87 -8.62
C PHE A 336 -14.29 23.59 -8.40
N PHE A 337 -13.48 24.64 -8.28
CA PHE A 337 -12.09 24.57 -7.85
C PHE A 337 -12.04 24.87 -6.35
N GLY A 338 -11.79 23.86 -5.51
CA GLY A 338 -11.50 24.07 -4.10
C GLY A 338 -10.04 24.51 -3.94
N LEU A 339 -9.82 25.66 -3.31
CA LEU A 339 -8.49 26.24 -3.12
C LEU A 339 -8.16 26.36 -1.64
N ASN A 340 -7.06 25.72 -1.25
CA ASN A 340 -6.35 25.99 -0.01
C ASN A 340 -5.13 26.85 -0.32
N HIS A 341 -4.99 27.97 0.37
CA HIS A 341 -3.89 28.89 0.14
C HIS A 341 -3.41 29.54 1.44
N TYR A 342 -2.09 29.64 1.59
CA TYR A 342 -1.45 30.15 2.80
C TYR A 342 -0.31 31.13 2.52
N THR A 343 0.61 30.76 1.61
CA THR A 343 1.86 31.49 1.33
C THR A 343 2.21 31.45 -0.16
N SER A 344 3.29 32.10 -0.56
CA SER A 344 3.85 32.09 -1.92
C SER A 344 5.38 32.16 -1.85
N SER A 345 6.09 31.92 -2.95
CA SER A 345 7.56 31.89 -2.97
C SER A 345 8.13 32.49 -4.26
N TYR A 346 9.44 32.77 -4.25
CA TYR A 346 10.19 33.03 -5.48
C TYR A 346 10.92 31.78 -5.94
N VAL A 347 10.98 31.55 -7.25
CA VAL A 347 11.72 30.44 -7.86
C VAL A 347 12.60 30.91 -9.01
N TYR A 348 13.65 30.14 -9.28
CA TYR A 348 14.66 30.45 -10.30
C TYR A 348 15.22 29.17 -10.92
N ARG A 349 15.80 29.30 -12.13
CA ARG A 349 16.57 28.23 -12.76
C ARG A 349 17.84 28.78 -13.40
N ASN A 350 18.98 28.42 -12.83
CA ASN A 350 20.31 28.79 -13.31
C ASN A 350 21.38 27.85 -12.72
N GLU A 351 22.65 28.12 -13.01
CA GLU A 351 23.82 27.35 -12.58
C GLU A 351 24.04 27.23 -11.05
N SER A 352 23.32 27.98 -10.20
CA SER A 352 23.40 27.83 -8.73
C SER A 352 22.39 26.85 -8.15
N VAL A 353 21.45 26.31 -8.94
CA VAL A 353 20.54 25.24 -8.51
C VAL A 353 21.37 24.03 -8.13
N GLN A 354 21.29 23.61 -6.86
CA GLN A 354 22.00 22.42 -6.39
C GLN A 354 21.23 21.17 -6.79
N PRO A 355 21.88 20.13 -7.34
CA PRO A 355 21.24 18.83 -7.52
C PRO A 355 20.89 18.25 -6.14
N GLY A 356 19.64 17.84 -5.97
CA GLY A 356 19.17 17.14 -4.77
C GLY A 356 19.56 15.66 -4.77
N GLU A 357 18.91 14.88 -3.89
CA GLU A 357 18.92 13.43 -4.02
C GLU A 357 18.30 13.02 -5.37
N SER A 358 18.83 11.97 -6.00
CA SER A 358 18.40 11.52 -7.33
C SER A 358 18.24 9.99 -7.34
N PRO A 359 17.07 9.45 -7.74
CA PRO A 359 15.86 10.16 -8.18
C PRO A 359 15.14 10.90 -7.04
N SER A 360 14.50 12.03 -7.36
CA SER A 360 13.54 12.72 -6.47
C SER A 360 12.65 13.71 -7.22
N PHE A 361 11.53 14.11 -6.61
CA PHE A 361 10.63 15.14 -7.12
C PHE A 361 11.34 16.47 -7.47
N TYR A 362 12.24 16.94 -6.61
CA TYR A 362 12.95 18.20 -6.85
C TYR A 362 14.11 18.05 -7.84
N ASP A 363 14.75 16.88 -7.91
CA ASP A 363 15.67 16.57 -9.02
C ASP A 363 14.92 16.57 -10.36
N ASP A 364 13.72 15.99 -10.42
CA ASP A 364 12.85 16.05 -11.59
C ASP A 364 12.39 17.47 -11.94
N LEU A 365 12.03 18.31 -10.96
CA LEU A 365 11.61 19.70 -11.20
C LEU A 365 12.77 20.62 -11.63
N GLY A 366 13.96 20.46 -11.04
CA GLY A 366 15.18 21.18 -11.44
C GLY A 366 15.07 22.70 -11.31
N ILE A 367 14.65 23.21 -10.15
CA ILE A 367 14.59 24.65 -9.82
C ILE A 367 15.21 24.91 -8.44
N GLY A 368 15.60 26.16 -8.20
CA GLY A 368 15.82 26.67 -6.85
C GLY A 368 14.65 27.55 -6.42
N GLY A 369 14.43 27.68 -5.11
CA GLY A 369 13.39 28.54 -4.55
C GLY A 369 13.85 29.24 -3.27
N PHE A 370 13.22 30.37 -2.97
CA PHE A 370 13.41 31.10 -1.71
C PHE A 370 12.14 31.86 -1.29
N ILE A 371 12.08 32.17 -0.01
CA ILE A 371 11.07 33.01 0.62
C ILE A 371 11.81 34.21 1.23
N LEU A 372 11.27 35.42 1.07
CA LEU A 372 11.89 36.64 1.59
C LEU A 372 11.77 36.70 3.12
N SER A 373 12.87 37.06 3.79
CA SER A 373 12.95 37.13 5.26
C SER A 373 12.32 38.39 5.84
N GLU A 374 12.05 39.38 4.98
CA GLU A 374 11.32 40.61 5.29
C GLU A 374 9.79 40.47 5.19
N TRP A 375 9.27 39.32 4.70
CA TRP A 375 7.84 39.03 4.78
C TRP A 375 7.44 38.69 6.22
N GLU A 376 6.19 38.95 6.59
CA GLU A 376 5.74 38.75 7.96
C GLU A 376 5.56 37.25 8.27
N ASP A 377 6.15 36.80 9.38
CA ASP A 377 6.20 35.39 9.83
C ASP A 377 5.01 34.99 10.72
N SER A 378 4.38 33.84 10.49
CA SER A 378 3.45 33.26 11.49
C SER A 378 4.18 32.47 12.60
N ALA A 379 3.45 31.73 13.45
CA ALA A 379 4.08 30.75 14.33
C ALA A 379 4.69 29.57 13.54
N SER A 380 4.08 29.23 12.41
CA SER A 380 4.55 28.23 11.44
C SER A 380 5.64 28.84 10.56
N SER A 381 6.84 28.27 10.58
CA SER A 381 8.02 28.84 9.90
C SER A 381 7.89 28.94 8.37
N TRP A 382 7.08 28.06 7.77
CA TRP A 382 6.80 27.97 6.33
C TRP A 382 5.76 29.00 5.84
N LEU A 383 4.90 29.51 6.72
CA LEU A 383 3.80 30.40 6.36
C LEU A 383 4.23 31.86 6.54
N LYS A 384 4.27 32.60 5.42
CA LYS A 384 4.47 34.05 5.37
C LYS A 384 3.22 34.77 4.88
N VAL A 385 3.08 36.05 5.24
CA VAL A 385 1.99 36.92 4.78
C VAL A 385 2.30 37.46 3.38
N VAL A 386 1.70 36.87 2.34
CA VAL A 386 1.95 37.19 0.91
C VAL A 386 0.63 37.40 0.13
N PRO A 387 -0.19 38.40 0.50
CA PRO A 387 -1.55 38.59 -0.05
C PRO A 387 -1.57 38.87 -1.56
N TRP A 388 -0.51 39.49 -2.11
CA TRP A 388 -0.40 39.70 -3.57
C TRP A 388 -0.23 38.37 -4.32
N GLY A 389 0.42 37.37 -3.71
CA GLY A 389 0.56 36.04 -4.28
C GLY A 389 -0.78 35.30 -4.36
N PHE A 390 -1.65 35.48 -3.35
CA PHE A 390 -3.02 34.97 -3.38
C PHE A 390 -3.84 35.55 -4.55
N TYR A 391 -3.70 36.85 -4.78
CA TYR A 391 -4.33 37.54 -5.91
C TYR A 391 -3.82 37.04 -7.26
N GLU A 392 -2.50 36.91 -7.46
CA GLU A 392 -1.94 36.40 -8.72
C GLU A 392 -2.30 34.92 -8.94
N LEU A 393 -2.35 34.09 -7.88
CA LEU A 393 -2.81 32.70 -7.98
C LEU A 393 -4.26 32.59 -8.46
N LEU A 394 -5.16 33.42 -7.92
CA LEU A 394 -6.57 33.46 -8.36
C LEU A 394 -6.70 33.87 -9.83
N LYS A 395 -5.83 34.76 -10.30
CA LYS A 395 -5.75 35.14 -11.72
C LYS A 395 -5.17 34.03 -12.59
N GLN A 396 -4.10 33.38 -12.14
CA GLN A 396 -3.53 32.21 -12.81
C GLN A 396 -4.59 31.11 -12.98
N ILE A 397 -5.33 30.76 -11.92
CA ILE A 397 -6.42 29.76 -11.99
C ILE A 397 -7.49 30.19 -13.01
N LYS A 398 -7.84 31.47 -13.05
CA LYS A 398 -8.79 32.02 -14.03
C LYS A 398 -8.28 31.90 -15.47
N GLU A 399 -7.00 32.17 -15.71
CA GLU A 399 -6.38 32.21 -17.04
C GLU A 399 -6.06 30.81 -17.58
N ASP A 400 -5.50 29.93 -16.74
CA ASP A 400 -5.10 28.56 -17.11
C ASP A 400 -6.30 27.60 -17.27
N TYR A 401 -7.41 27.83 -16.55
CA TYR A 401 -8.53 26.89 -16.45
C TYR A 401 -9.91 27.47 -16.82
N ASN A 402 -9.94 28.56 -17.60
CA ASN A 402 -11.19 29.15 -18.13
C ASN A 402 -12.19 29.63 -17.05
N ASN A 403 -11.67 30.27 -15.99
CA ASN A 403 -12.43 30.92 -14.90
C ASN A 403 -13.47 30.03 -14.17
N PRO A 404 -13.06 28.87 -13.62
CA PRO A 404 -13.96 27.97 -12.90
C PRO A 404 -14.51 28.63 -11.64
N PRO A 405 -15.66 28.20 -11.08
CA PRO A 405 -16.11 28.67 -9.77
C PRO A 405 -15.07 28.30 -8.70
N VAL A 406 -14.50 29.28 -8.02
CA VAL A 406 -13.48 29.05 -6.98
C VAL A 406 -14.12 29.14 -5.60
N TYR A 407 -13.87 28.15 -4.76
CA TYR A 407 -14.23 28.15 -3.34
C TYR A 407 -12.92 28.15 -2.55
N ILE A 408 -12.67 29.19 -1.75
CA ILE A 408 -11.53 29.18 -0.82
C ILE A 408 -11.93 28.26 0.32
N THR A 409 -11.53 27.00 0.23
CA THR A 409 -11.87 25.94 1.20
C THR A 409 -11.02 26.03 2.46
N GLU A 410 -9.91 26.78 2.41
CA GLU A 410 -9.05 27.02 3.56
C GLU A 410 -8.12 28.22 3.35
N ASN A 411 -8.04 29.09 4.35
CA ASN A 411 -7.03 30.13 4.48
C ASN A 411 -6.94 30.54 5.95
N GLY A 412 -5.73 30.63 6.52
CA GLY A 412 -5.55 30.82 7.96
C GLY A 412 -4.16 31.32 8.36
N PHE A 413 -3.99 31.65 9.63
CA PHE A 413 -2.73 32.17 10.17
C PHE A 413 -2.48 31.66 11.59
N SER A 414 -1.31 31.08 11.82
CA SER A 414 -0.95 30.48 13.10
C SER A 414 -0.36 31.48 14.10
N THR A 415 -0.67 31.27 15.37
CA THR A 415 -0.20 32.03 16.52
C THR A 415 0.35 31.09 17.59
N GLY A 416 0.86 31.66 18.68
CA GLY A 416 0.98 30.94 19.95
C GLY A 416 -0.30 31.04 20.78
N VAL A 417 -0.20 30.63 22.05
CA VAL A 417 -1.26 30.77 23.07
C VAL A 417 -1.53 32.25 23.39
N GLY A 418 -2.79 32.61 23.66
CA GLY A 418 -3.22 33.95 24.07
C GLY A 418 -4.34 34.55 23.22
N LEU A 419 -5.35 35.15 23.88
CA LEU A 419 -6.58 35.61 23.22
C LEU A 419 -6.42 36.85 22.32
N ASP A 420 -5.31 37.60 22.45
CA ASP A 420 -5.02 38.80 21.66
C ASP A 420 -4.18 38.44 20.41
N ASP A 421 -4.86 38.26 19.27
CA ASP A 421 -4.27 37.73 18.02
C ASP A 421 -4.32 38.71 16.83
N ASP A 422 -3.96 39.98 17.07
CA ASP A 422 -3.99 41.09 16.09
C ASP A 422 -3.31 40.77 14.74
N ARG A 423 -2.29 39.91 14.74
CA ARG A 423 -1.58 39.48 13.52
C ARG A 423 -2.47 38.64 12.60
N ARG A 424 -3.33 37.78 13.17
CA ARG A 424 -4.35 37.02 12.43
C ARG A 424 -5.43 37.95 11.86
N ILE A 425 -5.81 38.98 12.60
CA ILE A 425 -6.74 40.02 12.12
C ILE A 425 -6.13 40.77 10.91
N SER A 426 -4.86 41.15 11.00
CA SER A 426 -4.10 41.77 9.90
C SER A 426 -4.01 40.86 8.67
N TYR A 427 -3.71 39.57 8.87
CA TYR A 427 -3.66 38.56 7.82
C TYR A 427 -5.01 38.44 7.08
N TYR A 428 -6.10 38.21 7.81
CA TYR A 428 -7.42 38.07 7.23
C TYR A 428 -7.86 39.32 6.48
N ARG A 429 -7.58 40.52 7.02
CA ARG A 429 -7.85 41.78 6.32
C ARG A 429 -7.09 41.85 4.99
N GLN A 430 -5.80 41.54 4.98
CA GLN A 430 -4.98 41.56 3.76
C GLN A 430 -5.41 40.55 2.70
N TYR A 431 -5.70 39.30 3.09
CA TYR A 431 -6.06 38.23 2.14
C TYR A 431 -7.49 38.38 1.60
N LEU A 432 -8.45 38.81 2.42
CA LEU A 432 -9.81 39.13 1.95
C LEU A 432 -9.83 40.33 1.00
N ASP A 433 -8.98 41.34 1.23
CA ASP A 433 -8.85 42.51 0.37
C ASP A 433 -8.20 42.15 -0.99
N ALA A 434 -7.18 41.29 -0.99
CA ALA A 434 -6.58 40.75 -2.21
C ALA A 434 -7.55 39.84 -3.00
N MET A 435 -8.36 39.04 -2.31
CA MET A 435 -9.43 38.25 -2.93
C MET A 435 -10.49 39.15 -3.57
N LEU A 436 -10.86 40.27 -2.91
CA LEU A 436 -11.76 41.27 -3.50
C LEU A 436 -11.14 41.95 -4.73
N ASP A 437 -9.84 42.23 -4.73
CA ASP A 437 -9.12 42.73 -5.91
C ASP A 437 -9.17 41.72 -7.08
N ALA A 438 -9.05 40.42 -6.81
CA ALA A 438 -9.21 39.37 -7.83
C ALA A 438 -10.65 39.25 -8.34
N ILE A 439 -11.66 39.38 -7.46
CA ILE A 439 -13.09 39.41 -7.83
C ILE A 439 -13.39 40.62 -8.71
N ASP A 440 -12.82 41.79 -8.40
CA ASP A 440 -12.97 43.01 -9.20
C ASP A 440 -12.30 42.89 -10.59
N GLU A 441 -11.23 42.08 -10.74
CA GLU A 441 -10.69 41.65 -12.04
C GLU A 441 -11.46 40.47 -12.69
N GLY A 442 -12.55 40.01 -12.08
CA GLY A 442 -13.47 39.02 -12.64
C GLY A 442 -13.13 37.55 -12.35
N CYS A 443 -12.29 37.26 -11.35
CA CYS A 443 -12.10 35.89 -10.85
C CYS A 443 -13.38 35.40 -10.15
N ASN A 444 -13.82 34.19 -10.48
CA ASN A 444 -15.14 33.64 -10.13
C ASN A 444 -15.19 33.05 -8.70
N VAL A 445 -14.77 33.80 -7.69
CA VAL A 445 -14.73 33.35 -6.28
C VAL A 445 -16.11 33.41 -5.63
N ARG A 446 -16.52 32.35 -4.92
CA ARG A 446 -17.89 32.14 -4.40
C ARG A 446 -18.01 32.05 -2.89
N ALA A 447 -16.98 31.54 -2.23
CA ALA A 447 -16.99 31.29 -0.78
C ALA A 447 -15.60 31.49 -0.18
N TYR A 448 -15.58 31.81 1.11
CA TYR A 448 -14.35 31.90 1.90
C TYR A 448 -14.48 31.14 3.22
N THR A 449 -13.49 30.28 3.50
CA THR A 449 -13.44 29.43 4.69
C THR A 449 -12.23 29.80 5.53
N ALA A 450 -12.44 30.38 6.71
CA ALA A 450 -11.37 30.68 7.65
C ALA A 450 -10.87 29.41 8.36
N TRP A 451 -9.56 29.22 8.39
CA TRP A 451 -8.90 28.12 9.09
C TRP A 451 -8.24 28.59 10.39
N SER A 452 -8.60 28.09 11.57
CA SER A 452 -9.63 27.08 11.89
C SER A 452 -10.67 27.66 12.87
N ILE A 453 -11.80 26.98 13.06
CA ILE A 453 -12.83 27.48 14.02
C ILE A 453 -12.30 27.50 15.47
N MET A 454 -11.48 26.51 15.82
CA MET A 454 -10.84 26.36 17.13
C MET A 454 -9.42 25.81 16.93
N ASP A 455 -8.57 26.00 17.93
CA ASP A 455 -7.27 25.31 17.95
C ASP A 455 -7.50 23.81 17.91
N ASN A 456 -6.52 23.08 17.40
CA ASN A 456 -6.64 21.65 17.18
C ASN A 456 -5.24 21.00 17.25
N PHE A 457 -5.14 19.70 16.96
CA PHE A 457 -3.87 19.00 16.76
C PHE A 457 -3.29 19.28 15.36
N GLU A 458 -2.24 20.09 15.28
CA GLU A 458 -1.64 20.56 14.01
C GLU A 458 -0.60 19.58 13.44
N TRP A 459 -1.03 18.33 13.24
CA TRP A 459 -0.26 17.28 12.57
C TRP A 459 1.13 17.08 13.21
N MET A 460 2.22 17.15 12.43
CA MET A 460 3.59 17.02 12.94
C MET A 460 3.99 18.08 13.98
N GLN A 461 3.26 19.20 14.08
CA GLN A 461 3.50 20.24 15.09
C GLN A 461 2.77 19.97 16.42
N GLY A 462 1.92 18.95 16.48
CA GLY A 462 1.14 18.59 17.66
C GLY A 462 0.32 19.77 18.18
N TYR A 463 0.40 20.04 19.48
CA TYR A 463 -0.22 21.20 20.12
C TYR A 463 0.77 22.35 20.33
N THR A 464 1.75 22.56 19.44
CA THR A 464 2.69 23.71 19.53
C THR A 464 2.23 24.96 18.78
N GLU A 465 1.41 24.81 17.74
CA GLU A 465 0.89 25.91 16.90
C GLU A 465 -0.63 26.09 17.11
N ARG A 466 -1.17 27.28 16.81
CA ARG A 466 -2.58 27.63 17.08
C ARG A 466 -3.18 28.31 15.85
N PHE A 467 -4.11 27.68 15.13
CA PHE A 467 -4.86 28.33 14.04
C PHE A 467 -6.26 28.83 14.43
N GLY A 468 -6.76 28.47 15.61
CA GLY A 468 -8.16 28.67 15.98
C GLY A 468 -8.59 30.11 16.21
N LEU A 469 -9.76 30.47 15.68
CA LEU A 469 -10.53 31.64 16.14
C LEU A 469 -10.93 31.50 17.62
N TYR A 470 -11.11 30.26 18.12
CA TYR A 470 -11.31 29.95 19.53
C TYR A 470 -10.09 29.22 20.11
N GLU A 471 -9.60 29.69 21.25
CA GLU A 471 -8.56 29.01 22.02
C GLU A 471 -9.12 27.78 22.74
N VAL A 472 -8.45 26.63 22.63
CA VAL A 472 -8.80 25.40 23.36
C VAL A 472 -7.88 25.22 24.55
N ASP A 473 -8.47 25.10 25.74
CA ASP A 473 -7.75 24.73 26.96
C ASP A 473 -7.49 23.21 27.00
N TYR A 474 -6.27 22.80 26.65
CA TYR A 474 -5.84 21.41 26.66
C TYR A 474 -5.52 20.86 28.06
N ASP A 475 -5.30 21.70 29.07
CA ASP A 475 -5.11 21.25 30.46
C ASP A 475 -6.46 20.95 31.15
N SER A 476 -7.55 21.55 30.64
CA SER A 476 -8.91 21.28 31.09
C SER A 476 -9.49 19.98 30.50
N PRO A 477 -10.05 19.08 31.32
CA PRO A 477 -10.76 17.90 30.82
C PRO A 477 -12.08 18.25 30.09
N GLU A 478 -12.57 19.48 30.24
CA GLU A 478 -13.76 19.99 29.53
C GLU A 478 -13.39 20.64 28.16
N ARG A 479 -12.10 20.62 27.77
CA ARG A 479 -11.55 21.20 26.53
C ARG A 479 -12.15 22.55 26.16
N THR A 480 -12.07 23.52 27.07
CA THR A 480 -12.87 24.75 27.00
C THR A 480 -12.50 25.62 25.78
N ARG A 481 -13.47 25.91 24.89
CA ARG A 481 -13.34 26.84 23.74
C ARG A 481 -13.61 28.30 24.14
N THR A 482 -12.60 29.17 24.04
CA THR A 482 -12.65 30.60 24.40
C THR A 482 -12.36 31.49 23.17
N PRO A 483 -13.24 32.44 22.79
CA PRO A 483 -13.03 33.25 21.57
C PRO A 483 -11.82 34.17 21.69
N ARG A 484 -10.94 34.16 20.67
CA ARG A 484 -9.87 35.14 20.50
C ARG A 484 -10.41 36.43 19.87
N LYS A 485 -9.62 37.51 19.87
CA LYS A 485 -10.00 38.80 19.31
C LYS A 485 -10.43 38.69 17.83
N SER A 486 -9.75 37.87 17.04
CA SER A 486 -10.08 37.59 15.64
C SER A 486 -11.48 37.02 15.42
N ALA A 487 -12.02 36.23 16.37
CA ALA A 487 -13.39 35.70 16.29
C ALA A 487 -14.43 36.83 16.24
N PHE A 488 -14.22 37.90 17.01
CA PHE A 488 -15.13 39.06 17.03
C PHE A 488 -15.04 39.88 15.74
N VAL A 489 -13.84 40.06 15.18
CA VAL A 489 -13.66 40.74 13.88
C VAL A 489 -14.25 39.91 12.74
N TYR A 490 -14.06 38.59 12.75
CA TYR A 490 -14.65 37.70 11.76
C TYR A 490 -16.19 37.72 11.85
N LYS A 491 -16.76 37.62 13.07
CA LYS A 491 -18.21 37.80 13.29
C LYS A 491 -18.73 39.11 12.67
N GLU A 492 -18.02 40.23 12.84
CA GLU A 492 -18.45 41.51 12.27
C GLU A 492 -18.41 41.52 10.73
N ILE A 493 -17.37 40.93 10.11
CA ILE A 493 -17.29 40.76 8.65
C ILE A 493 -18.49 39.95 8.13
N LEU A 494 -18.81 38.84 8.81
CA LEU A 494 -19.94 37.96 8.49
C LEU A 494 -21.30 38.67 8.67
N ARG A 495 -21.45 39.44 9.75
CA ARG A 495 -22.69 40.18 10.08
C ARG A 495 -22.94 41.35 9.13
N THR A 496 -21.90 42.07 8.71
CA THR A 496 -22.00 43.27 7.88
C THR A 496 -21.87 43.00 6.38
N ARG A 497 -21.25 41.87 6.00
CA ARG A 497 -20.79 41.55 4.64
C ARG A 497 -19.90 42.65 4.07
N THR A 498 -19.12 43.29 4.94
CA THR A 498 -18.14 44.32 4.59
C THR A 498 -16.81 44.07 5.26
N LEU A 499 -15.72 44.41 4.56
CA LEU A 499 -14.38 44.43 5.10
C LEU A 499 -14.08 45.85 5.58
N ASP A 500 -14.17 46.08 6.90
CA ASP A 500 -13.79 47.33 7.56
C ASP A 500 -12.42 47.18 8.23
N TRP A 501 -11.45 47.98 7.76
CA TRP A 501 -10.09 48.00 8.30
C TRP A 501 -9.99 48.68 9.67
N ASN A 502 -10.98 49.46 10.07
CA ASN A 502 -10.99 50.27 11.29
C ASN A 502 -11.89 49.70 12.40
N TYR A 503 -12.65 48.63 12.13
CA TYR A 503 -13.47 47.98 13.15
C TYR A 503 -12.58 47.34 14.23
N GLU A 504 -12.87 47.65 15.49
CA GLU A 504 -12.25 47.01 16.66
C GLU A 504 -13.37 46.58 17.62
N PRO A 505 -13.31 45.36 18.20
CA PRO A 505 -14.36 44.87 19.07
C PRO A 505 -14.39 45.65 20.41
N ASP A 506 -15.58 46.09 20.81
CA ASP A 506 -15.83 46.82 22.07
C ASP A 506 -16.24 45.90 23.24
N THR A 507 -16.27 44.58 22.99
CA THR A 507 -16.67 43.53 23.92
C THR A 507 -15.75 42.33 23.83
N ASN A 508 -15.54 41.63 24.95
CA ASN A 508 -14.90 40.31 25.03
C ASN A 508 -15.90 39.18 25.32
N VAL A 509 -17.21 39.48 25.32
CA VAL A 509 -18.29 38.50 25.53
C VAL A 509 -18.93 38.18 24.19
N MET A 510 -18.72 36.96 23.71
CA MET A 510 -19.36 36.47 22.49
C MET A 510 -20.82 36.07 22.77
N THR A 511 -21.70 36.40 21.82
CA THR A 511 -23.15 36.18 21.94
C THR A 511 -23.71 35.58 20.65
N ILE A 512 -24.86 34.91 20.75
CA ILE A 512 -25.60 34.40 19.60
C ILE A 512 -26.72 35.39 19.26
N ASP A 513 -26.79 35.80 18.00
CA ASP A 513 -27.78 36.75 17.52
C ASP A 513 -29.18 36.08 17.40
N GLU A 514 -30.27 36.80 17.70
CA GLU A 514 -31.61 36.20 17.82
C GLU A 514 -32.21 35.79 16.46
N GLY A 515 -31.91 34.57 15.98
CA GLY A 515 -32.45 34.03 14.73
C GLY A 515 -32.99 32.58 14.76
N HIS A 516 -32.54 31.72 15.69
CA HIS A 516 -32.73 30.26 15.54
C HIS A 516 -33.23 29.58 16.83
N LYS A 517 -34.40 28.91 16.75
CA LYS A 517 -35.00 28.09 17.81
C LYS A 517 -35.60 26.80 17.24
N GLN A 518 -35.39 25.68 17.93
CA GLN A 518 -35.80 24.34 17.49
C GLN A 518 -36.75 23.68 18.49
N TYR A 519 -37.54 22.71 18.01
CA TYR A 519 -38.42 21.83 18.80
C TYR A 519 -38.05 20.36 18.60
N PHE A 520 -38.13 19.55 19.66
CA PHE A 520 -37.94 18.09 19.61
C PHE A 520 -38.87 17.37 20.60
N SER A 521 -39.41 16.20 20.21
CA SER A 521 -39.89 15.19 21.17
C SER A 521 -39.88 13.75 20.64
N LYS A 522 -38.87 13.00 21.12
CA LYS A 522 -38.91 11.67 21.76
C LYS A 522 -39.59 10.46 21.09
N MET A 523 -38.83 9.36 21.07
CA MET A 523 -39.19 8.04 20.53
C MET A 523 -39.47 7.00 21.65
N ARG A 524 -40.07 5.86 21.27
CA ARG A 524 -40.48 4.71 22.12
C ARG A 524 -39.30 3.78 22.49
N ARG A 525 -39.53 2.87 23.46
CA ARG A 525 -39.20 1.42 23.36
C ARG A 525 -39.87 0.60 24.48
N THR A 526 -39.98 -0.73 24.28
CA THR A 526 -40.44 -1.72 25.27
C THR A 526 -39.76 -3.07 24.95
N PRO A 527 -39.23 -3.84 25.93
CA PRO A 527 -38.45 -5.06 25.67
C PRO A 527 -39.18 -6.37 26.04
N TYR A 528 -38.70 -7.52 25.53
CA TYR A 528 -39.13 -8.85 25.97
C TYR A 528 -37.99 -9.90 26.02
N LEU A 529 -37.76 -10.40 27.25
CA LEU A 529 -37.36 -11.73 27.74
C LEU A 529 -36.15 -12.55 27.18
N LEU A 530 -35.73 -13.49 28.04
CA LEU A 530 -34.44 -14.20 28.08
C LEU A 530 -34.52 -15.72 27.76
N PHE A 531 -33.32 -16.29 27.64
CA PHE A 531 -32.88 -17.62 27.17
C PHE A 531 -33.12 -18.87 28.08
N LEU A 532 -32.68 -20.04 27.54
CA LEU A 532 -31.88 -21.14 28.15
C LEU A 532 -32.52 -22.52 28.50
N VAL A 533 -31.61 -23.51 28.69
CA VAL A 533 -31.70 -24.92 29.18
C VAL A 533 -31.68 -26.03 28.08
N LEU A 534 -30.87 -27.13 28.09
CA LEU A 534 -29.53 -27.54 28.62
C LEU A 534 -29.27 -29.08 28.34
N ILE A 535 -28.00 -29.56 28.40
CA ILE A 535 -27.54 -30.95 28.84
C ILE A 535 -27.80 -32.20 27.90
N THR A 536 -26.96 -33.28 27.72
CA THR A 536 -25.52 -33.68 27.94
C THR A 536 -25.17 -35.10 27.34
N LYS A 537 -23.86 -35.39 27.03
CA LYS A 537 -23.10 -36.70 27.20
C LYS A 537 -23.41 -37.92 26.26
N HIS A 538 -22.54 -38.93 25.96
CA HIS A 538 -21.12 -39.31 26.23
C HIS A 538 -20.64 -40.51 25.32
N VAL A 539 -19.39 -40.51 24.78
CA VAL A 539 -18.37 -41.65 24.69
C VAL A 539 -18.72 -42.92 23.81
N THR A 540 -17.87 -43.72 23.11
CA THR A 540 -16.54 -44.39 23.36
C THR A 540 -15.75 -44.80 22.05
N LEU A 541 -14.51 -45.30 22.25
CA LEU A 541 -13.45 -45.93 21.40
C LEU A 541 -13.74 -47.23 20.57
N SER A 542 -12.97 -47.48 19.47
CA SER A 542 -11.91 -48.54 19.40
C SER A 542 -11.16 -48.74 18.03
N GLU A 543 -9.82 -48.69 18.08
CA GLU A 543 -8.76 -49.47 17.38
C GLU A 543 -8.65 -49.79 15.85
N SER A 544 -7.37 -49.91 15.47
CA SER A 544 -6.65 -49.89 14.17
C SER A 544 -6.67 -51.13 13.25
N ASN A 545 -6.17 -50.97 12.01
CA ASN A 545 -4.98 -51.72 11.54
C ASN A 545 -4.38 -51.19 10.22
N THR A 546 -3.05 -51.21 10.10
CA THR A 546 -2.25 -50.87 8.91
C THR A 546 -1.65 -52.12 8.25
N ILE A 547 -1.34 -52.05 6.95
CA ILE A 547 -0.48 -53.04 6.25
C ILE A 547 0.55 -52.28 5.41
N THR A 548 1.82 -52.48 5.72
CA THR A 548 2.98 -52.05 4.91
C THR A 548 3.54 -53.22 4.10
N GLY A 549 4.29 -52.90 3.04
CA GLY A 549 5.01 -53.90 2.24
C GLY A 549 6.15 -53.25 1.48
N GLU A 550 7.36 -53.33 2.03
CA GLU A 550 8.56 -52.72 1.46
C GLU A 550 9.01 -53.41 0.16
N ARG A 551 9.52 -52.61 -0.78
CA ARG A 551 10.12 -53.05 -2.03
C ARG A 551 11.50 -52.43 -2.17
N SER A 552 12.55 -53.21 -1.91
CA SER A 552 13.95 -52.78 -1.98
C SER A 552 14.54 -52.90 -3.40
N GLY A 553 15.49 -52.03 -3.76
CA GLY A 553 16.38 -52.23 -4.91
C GLY A 553 15.89 -51.76 -6.29
N ARG A 554 15.04 -50.71 -6.36
CA ARG A 554 14.64 -50.10 -7.65
C ARG A 554 15.63 -49.00 -8.08
N PRO A 555 16.05 -48.96 -9.36
CA PRO A 555 16.88 -47.87 -9.89
C PRO A 555 16.04 -46.62 -10.21
N PHE A 556 16.66 -45.44 -10.07
CA PHE A 556 16.12 -44.20 -10.63
C PHE A 556 16.25 -44.15 -12.17
N PRO A 557 15.46 -43.31 -12.87
CA PRO A 557 15.60 -43.11 -14.31
C PRO A 557 17.02 -42.67 -14.72
N GLU A 558 17.41 -43.01 -15.94
CA GLU A 558 18.62 -42.48 -16.57
C GLU A 558 18.50 -40.96 -16.72
N GLY A 559 19.52 -40.20 -16.30
CA GLY A 559 19.51 -38.74 -16.29
C GLY A 559 18.72 -38.08 -15.15
N PHE A 560 18.25 -38.85 -14.15
CA PHE A 560 17.58 -38.29 -12.97
C PHE A 560 18.57 -37.53 -12.07
N LEU A 561 18.30 -36.26 -11.80
CA LEU A 561 19.18 -35.35 -11.07
C LEU A 561 18.91 -35.36 -9.55
N PHE A 562 19.96 -35.42 -8.76
CA PHE A 562 19.92 -35.25 -7.30
C PHE A 562 20.63 -33.97 -6.85
N GLY A 563 20.03 -33.29 -5.90
CA GLY A 563 20.57 -32.07 -5.32
C GLY A 563 20.09 -31.82 -3.90
N THR A 564 20.35 -30.62 -3.40
CA THR A 564 19.82 -30.09 -2.14
C THR A 564 19.33 -28.67 -2.38
N ALA A 565 18.56 -28.13 -1.43
CA ALA A 565 18.01 -26.78 -1.51
C ALA A 565 18.31 -25.94 -0.25
N THR A 566 18.37 -24.62 -0.44
CA THR A 566 18.45 -23.56 0.59
C THR A 566 17.75 -22.28 0.12
N ALA A 567 17.61 -21.30 1.02
CA ALA A 567 17.07 -19.96 0.75
C ALA A 567 17.99 -18.87 1.33
N ALA A 568 18.11 -17.74 0.63
CA ALA A 568 19.05 -16.67 0.93
C ALA A 568 18.98 -16.18 2.38
N TYR A 569 17.81 -15.72 2.84
CA TYR A 569 17.65 -15.24 4.21
C TYR A 569 17.94 -16.30 5.28
N GLN A 570 17.72 -17.58 4.96
CA GLN A 570 17.91 -18.67 5.92
C GLN A 570 19.38 -19.03 6.14
N ILE A 571 20.27 -18.79 5.16
CA ILE A 571 21.68 -19.24 5.20
C ILE A 571 22.73 -18.13 5.09
N GLU A 572 22.45 -17.02 4.39
CA GLU A 572 23.51 -16.08 3.96
C GLU A 572 24.13 -15.33 5.14
N GLY A 573 23.29 -14.81 6.04
CA GLY A 573 23.71 -13.80 7.01
C GLY A 573 24.08 -12.48 6.33
N ALA A 574 25.02 -11.75 6.94
CA ALA A 574 25.61 -10.53 6.39
C ALA A 574 24.50 -9.54 5.94
N TRP A 575 23.52 -9.31 6.81
CA TRP A 575 22.22 -8.73 6.44
C TRP A 575 22.28 -7.24 6.06
N ASP A 576 23.22 -6.48 6.62
CA ASP A 576 23.48 -5.06 6.32
C ASP A 576 24.86 -4.82 5.69
N GLU A 577 25.61 -5.90 5.41
CA GLU A 577 26.94 -5.83 4.82
C GLU A 577 26.92 -5.47 3.34
N ASP A 578 28.01 -4.84 2.88
CA ASP A 578 28.27 -4.46 1.49
C ASP A 578 27.10 -3.76 0.79
N GLY A 579 26.28 -3.04 1.56
CA GLY A 579 25.16 -2.25 1.05
C GLY A 579 23.91 -3.05 0.68
N LYS A 580 23.72 -4.28 1.18
CA LYS A 580 22.39 -4.92 1.21
C LYS A 580 21.40 -4.00 1.96
N SER A 581 20.18 -3.87 1.44
CA SER A 581 19.10 -3.18 2.15
C SER A 581 18.21 -4.14 2.95
N GLU A 582 17.46 -3.58 3.89
CA GLU A 582 16.43 -4.27 4.67
C GLU A 582 15.41 -5.00 3.78
N ASN A 583 15.05 -6.22 4.17
CA ASN A 583 13.98 -7.04 3.63
C ASN A 583 12.90 -7.29 4.71
N ILE A 584 11.73 -7.81 4.31
CA ILE A 584 10.59 -8.01 5.22
C ILE A 584 10.87 -8.90 6.45
N TRP A 585 11.86 -9.78 6.41
CA TRP A 585 12.30 -10.58 7.57
C TRP A 585 13.32 -9.87 8.46
N ASP A 586 14.23 -9.08 7.88
CA ASP A 586 15.07 -8.16 8.66
C ASP A 586 14.13 -7.28 9.51
N HIS A 587 13.15 -6.64 8.85
CA HIS A 587 12.15 -5.77 9.47
C HIS A 587 11.35 -6.47 10.58
N LEU A 588 10.73 -7.61 10.28
CA LEU A 588 9.92 -8.35 11.25
C LEU A 588 10.75 -8.78 12.48
N THR A 589 11.95 -9.31 12.27
CA THR A 589 12.77 -9.84 13.37
C THR A 589 13.46 -8.75 14.18
N HIS A 590 13.67 -7.55 13.64
CA HIS A 590 14.22 -6.42 14.39
C HIS A 590 13.14 -5.64 15.15
N THR A 591 11.94 -5.49 14.58
CA THR A 591 10.81 -4.78 15.21
C THR A 591 10.03 -5.65 16.20
N ASN A 592 9.89 -6.95 15.92
CA ASN A 592 9.22 -7.92 16.78
C ASN A 592 10.02 -9.25 16.87
N PRO A 593 11.19 -9.27 17.55
CA PRO A 593 12.06 -10.45 17.59
C PRO A 593 11.35 -11.72 18.07
N CYS A 594 10.49 -11.62 19.08
CA CYS A 594 9.76 -12.74 19.64
C CYS A 594 8.46 -13.10 18.88
N ALA A 595 8.29 -12.62 17.65
CA ALA A 595 7.48 -13.34 16.66
C ALA A 595 8.09 -14.70 16.31
N ILE A 596 9.41 -14.82 16.43
CA ILE A 596 10.18 -16.05 16.25
C ILE A 596 10.16 -16.86 17.58
N ALA A 597 9.98 -18.17 17.49
CA ALA A 597 9.74 -19.05 18.65
C ALA A 597 10.86 -19.05 19.72
N ASP A 598 12.11 -18.80 19.32
CA ASP A 598 13.28 -18.65 20.20
C ASP A 598 13.81 -17.19 20.27
N CYS A 599 13.05 -16.24 19.72
CA CYS A 599 13.42 -14.83 19.54
C CYS A 599 14.75 -14.60 18.78
N SER A 600 15.17 -15.53 17.93
CA SER A 600 16.36 -15.39 17.08
C SER A 600 16.07 -14.67 15.75
N ASN A 601 17.10 -14.43 14.94
CA ASN A 601 17.00 -13.80 13.62
C ASN A 601 18.01 -14.37 12.61
N GLY A 602 17.90 -13.92 11.35
CA GLY A 602 18.78 -14.30 10.24
C GLY A 602 20.03 -13.43 10.05
N ASP A 603 20.37 -12.52 10.98
CA ASP A 603 21.44 -11.51 10.79
C ASP A 603 22.80 -12.13 10.39
N ILE A 604 23.12 -13.27 11.03
CA ILE A 604 24.32 -14.08 10.75
C ILE A 604 23.93 -15.39 10.05
N ALA A 605 22.76 -15.95 10.34
CA ALA A 605 22.31 -17.25 9.82
C ALA A 605 23.42 -18.33 9.94
N ASP A 606 23.72 -19.02 8.84
CA ASP A 606 24.81 -19.99 8.71
C ASP A 606 26.09 -19.38 8.10
N ASP A 607 26.12 -18.06 7.90
CA ASP A 607 27.28 -17.30 7.39
C ASP A 607 27.75 -17.75 5.98
N SER A 608 26.81 -18.23 5.14
CA SER A 608 27.11 -18.66 3.77
C SER A 608 27.61 -17.52 2.86
N TYR A 609 27.37 -16.25 3.22
CA TYR A 609 27.99 -15.10 2.52
C TYR A 609 29.53 -15.20 2.52
N HIS A 610 30.11 -15.62 3.65
CA HIS A 610 31.55 -15.76 3.83
C HIS A 610 32.08 -17.18 3.55
N GLN A 611 31.21 -18.20 3.53
CA GLN A 611 31.61 -19.62 3.52
C GLN A 611 31.31 -20.40 2.23
N VAL A 612 31.18 -19.69 1.10
CA VAL A 612 30.98 -20.25 -0.27
C VAL A 612 31.81 -21.51 -0.54
N GLU A 613 33.12 -21.46 -0.30
CA GLU A 613 34.03 -22.59 -0.56
C GLU A 613 33.68 -23.83 0.26
N ARG A 614 33.25 -23.66 1.52
CA ARG A 614 32.87 -24.80 2.38
C ARG A 614 31.50 -25.36 1.99
N ASP A 615 30.55 -24.51 1.62
CA ASP A 615 29.25 -24.99 1.16
C ASP A 615 29.38 -25.79 -0.14
N VAL A 616 30.21 -25.35 -1.09
CA VAL A 616 30.50 -26.13 -2.31
C VAL A 616 31.29 -27.40 -2.00
N GLU A 617 32.23 -27.38 -1.04
CA GLU A 617 32.90 -28.61 -0.57
C GLU A 617 31.89 -29.65 -0.04
N ILE A 618 30.85 -29.23 0.69
CA ILE A 618 29.77 -30.11 1.16
C ILE A 618 28.96 -30.70 0.00
N MET A 619 28.68 -29.91 -1.05
CA MET A 619 27.98 -30.41 -2.25
C MET A 619 28.79 -31.51 -2.96
N ARG A 620 30.12 -31.37 -3.01
CA ARG A 620 31.04 -32.38 -3.58
C ARG A 620 31.18 -33.60 -2.68
N GLU A 621 31.24 -33.40 -1.37
CA GLU A 621 31.21 -34.46 -0.34
C GLU A 621 29.98 -35.38 -0.51
N LEU A 622 28.82 -34.80 -0.80
CA LEU A 622 27.55 -35.50 -1.10
C LEU A 622 27.47 -36.07 -2.53
N GLY A 623 28.29 -35.57 -3.47
CA GLY A 623 28.26 -35.96 -4.88
C GLY A 623 27.05 -35.43 -5.66
N LEU A 624 26.55 -34.24 -5.32
CA LEU A 624 25.34 -33.66 -5.95
C LEU A 624 25.51 -33.40 -7.46
N ASP A 625 24.44 -33.58 -8.23
CA ASP A 625 24.39 -33.18 -9.65
C ASP A 625 24.04 -31.68 -9.80
N PHE A 626 23.23 -31.16 -8.88
CA PHE A 626 22.82 -29.75 -8.86
C PHE A 626 22.64 -29.22 -7.43
N TYR A 627 22.65 -27.90 -7.28
CA TYR A 627 22.28 -27.23 -6.03
C TYR A 627 21.29 -26.12 -6.29
N ARG A 628 20.21 -26.10 -5.50
CA ARG A 628 19.19 -25.06 -5.53
C ARG A 628 19.43 -24.05 -4.41
N PHE A 629 19.51 -22.77 -4.78
CA PHE A 629 19.57 -21.65 -3.85
C PHE A 629 18.69 -20.50 -4.35
N SER A 630 18.45 -19.48 -3.52
CA SER A 630 17.77 -18.25 -3.96
C SER A 630 18.71 -17.05 -3.99
N LEU A 631 18.33 -16.05 -4.78
CA LEU A 631 18.95 -14.72 -4.76
C LEU A 631 18.19 -13.81 -3.80
N SER A 632 18.92 -12.99 -3.03
CA SER A 632 18.32 -11.94 -2.23
C SER A 632 18.12 -10.68 -3.06
N TRP A 633 16.87 -10.31 -3.30
CA TRP A 633 16.49 -9.11 -4.05
C TRP A 633 17.11 -7.86 -3.42
N SER A 634 16.99 -7.70 -2.10
CA SER A 634 17.53 -6.53 -1.39
C SER A 634 19.06 -6.48 -1.34
N ARG A 635 19.75 -7.61 -1.56
CA ARG A 635 21.21 -7.66 -1.75
C ARG A 635 21.64 -7.19 -3.15
N ILE A 636 20.85 -7.49 -4.18
CA ILE A 636 21.17 -7.15 -5.59
C ILE A 636 20.72 -5.73 -5.94
N LEU A 637 19.52 -5.31 -5.53
CA LEU A 637 18.92 -4.00 -5.80
C LEU A 637 18.61 -3.28 -4.47
N PRO A 638 19.57 -2.58 -3.85
CA PRO A 638 19.40 -1.96 -2.53
C PRO A 638 18.52 -0.69 -2.53
N THR A 639 18.16 -0.19 -3.71
CA THR A 639 17.10 0.82 -3.89
C THR A 639 15.74 0.18 -4.20
N SER A 640 15.64 -1.16 -4.15
CA SER A 640 14.55 -2.01 -4.68
C SER A 640 14.36 -2.02 -6.21
N PHE A 641 14.93 -1.04 -6.92
CA PHE A 641 14.73 -0.79 -8.34
C PHE A 641 16.04 -0.94 -9.14
N PRO A 642 15.99 -1.18 -10.47
CA PRO A 642 17.19 -1.41 -11.30
C PRO A 642 18.14 -0.21 -11.44
N ASN A 643 17.78 0.96 -10.91
CA ASN A 643 18.59 2.18 -10.97
C ASN A 643 19.91 2.11 -10.18
N LYS A 644 20.04 1.13 -9.27
CA LYS A 644 21.29 0.86 -8.55
C LYS A 644 21.45 -0.64 -8.35
N ILE A 645 22.43 -1.21 -9.04
CA ILE A 645 22.90 -2.59 -8.82
C ILE A 645 23.99 -2.56 -7.73
N ASN A 646 23.94 -3.50 -6.80
CA ASN A 646 25.01 -3.70 -5.83
C ASN A 646 26.06 -4.68 -6.37
N GLU A 647 27.19 -4.15 -6.86
CA GLU A 647 28.29 -4.93 -7.40
C GLU A 647 28.87 -5.96 -6.42
N ALA A 648 28.83 -5.73 -5.11
CA ALA A 648 29.33 -6.68 -4.11
C ALA A 648 28.39 -7.87 -3.94
N GLY A 649 27.08 -7.63 -3.83
CA GLY A 649 26.06 -8.68 -3.87
C GLY A 649 26.12 -9.51 -5.16
N VAL A 650 26.36 -8.86 -6.29
CA VAL A 650 26.59 -9.53 -7.59
C VAL A 650 27.89 -10.35 -7.59
N ALA A 651 28.95 -9.86 -6.96
CA ALA A 651 30.22 -10.60 -6.84
C ALA A 651 30.07 -11.88 -5.99
N TYR A 652 29.28 -11.83 -4.91
CA TYR A 652 28.97 -13.00 -4.08
C TYR A 652 28.30 -14.12 -4.89
N TYR A 653 27.17 -13.84 -5.56
CA TYR A 653 26.48 -14.86 -6.36
C TYR A 653 27.34 -15.35 -7.54
N ASN A 654 28.13 -14.48 -8.16
CA ASN A 654 29.10 -14.91 -9.17
C ASN A 654 30.17 -15.85 -8.61
N LYS A 655 30.67 -15.62 -7.38
CA LYS A 655 31.62 -16.51 -6.69
C LYS A 655 30.99 -17.89 -6.47
N LEU A 656 29.79 -17.95 -5.91
CA LEU A 656 29.05 -19.20 -5.66
C LEU A 656 28.82 -19.99 -6.96
N ILE A 657 28.24 -19.35 -7.98
CA ILE A 657 27.95 -19.98 -9.27
C ILE A 657 29.22 -20.52 -9.94
N ASN A 658 30.32 -19.76 -9.91
CA ASN A 658 31.57 -20.17 -10.53
C ASN A 658 32.25 -21.32 -9.78
N GLU A 659 32.25 -21.30 -8.44
CA GLU A 659 32.85 -22.37 -7.63
C GLU A 659 32.05 -23.67 -7.78
N MET A 660 30.71 -23.62 -7.85
CA MET A 660 29.86 -24.79 -8.15
C MET A 660 30.19 -25.40 -9.53
N LEU A 661 30.22 -24.57 -10.57
CA LEU A 661 30.50 -25.01 -11.94
C LEU A 661 31.92 -25.54 -12.14
N GLN A 662 32.89 -25.10 -11.33
CA GLN A 662 34.26 -25.63 -11.31
C GLN A 662 34.29 -27.14 -10.98
N TYR A 663 33.29 -27.64 -10.24
CA TYR A 663 33.15 -29.06 -9.88
C TYR A 663 31.93 -29.74 -10.51
N ASN A 664 31.43 -29.20 -11.62
CA ASN A 664 30.29 -29.72 -12.39
C ASN A 664 28.95 -29.82 -11.61
N ILE A 665 28.74 -28.97 -10.60
CA ILE A 665 27.46 -28.87 -9.90
C ILE A 665 26.62 -27.80 -10.60
N GLU A 666 25.47 -28.19 -11.18
CA GLU A 666 24.61 -27.24 -11.90
C GLU A 666 23.86 -26.29 -10.94
N PRO A 667 23.86 -24.97 -11.18
CA PRO A 667 23.09 -24.01 -10.38
C PRO A 667 21.61 -23.99 -10.79
N MET A 668 20.74 -24.20 -9.81
CA MET A 668 19.29 -23.99 -9.92
C MET A 668 18.89 -22.77 -9.09
N VAL A 669 18.61 -21.65 -9.75
CA VAL A 669 18.43 -20.36 -9.06
C VAL A 669 16.96 -20.02 -8.90
N THR A 670 16.57 -19.76 -7.66
CA THR A 670 15.26 -19.20 -7.31
C THR A 670 15.36 -17.68 -7.23
N LEU A 671 14.59 -16.93 -8.02
CA LEU A 671 14.66 -15.46 -8.01
C LEU A 671 14.11 -14.87 -6.71
N TYR A 672 13.01 -15.41 -6.18
CA TYR A 672 12.36 -14.92 -4.96
C TYR A 672 12.04 -16.05 -3.98
N HIS A 673 12.58 -15.95 -2.76
CA HIS A 673 12.29 -16.87 -1.66
C HIS A 673 12.00 -16.07 -0.37
N TRP A 674 10.90 -15.31 -0.44
CA TRP A 674 10.23 -14.66 0.70
C TRP A 674 10.97 -13.46 1.32
N ASP A 675 11.96 -12.91 0.62
CA ASP A 675 12.88 -11.86 1.07
C ASP A 675 12.68 -10.54 0.30
N LEU A 676 11.43 -10.08 0.22
CA LEU A 676 11.05 -8.83 -0.45
C LEU A 676 11.77 -7.64 0.20
N PRO A 677 12.35 -6.69 -0.57
CA PRO A 677 12.87 -5.45 -0.02
C PRO A 677 11.77 -4.69 0.75
N GLN A 678 12.07 -4.23 1.96
CA GLN A 678 11.08 -3.65 2.87
C GLN A 678 10.36 -2.44 2.22
N ARG A 679 11.08 -1.62 1.46
CA ARG A 679 10.53 -0.50 0.68
C ARG A 679 9.48 -0.88 -0.36
N LEU A 680 9.49 -2.11 -0.89
CA LEU A 680 8.40 -2.57 -1.75
C LEU A 680 7.19 -3.02 -0.94
N GLN A 681 7.38 -3.53 0.28
CA GLN A 681 6.29 -3.85 1.20
C GLN A 681 5.60 -2.59 1.73
N GLU A 682 6.33 -1.50 1.96
CA GLU A 682 5.76 -0.18 2.30
C GLU A 682 4.83 0.36 1.19
N LEU A 683 5.08 -0.02 -0.06
CA LEU A 683 4.21 0.21 -1.22
C LEU A 683 3.10 -0.87 -1.38
N GLY A 684 2.92 -1.76 -0.40
CA GLY A 684 1.92 -2.84 -0.38
C GLY A 684 2.42 -4.21 -0.82
N GLY A 685 3.67 -4.32 -1.27
CA GLY A 685 4.30 -5.58 -1.69
C GLY A 685 3.46 -6.36 -2.69
N TRP A 686 3.25 -7.65 -2.43
CA TRP A 686 2.47 -8.50 -3.33
C TRP A 686 0.99 -8.13 -3.44
N ALA A 687 0.43 -7.33 -2.52
CA ALA A 687 -0.93 -6.82 -2.67
C ALA A 687 -1.04 -5.67 -3.70
N ASN A 688 0.07 -5.02 -4.07
CA ASN A 688 0.09 -3.96 -5.08
C ASN A 688 0.40 -4.52 -6.48
N PRO A 689 -0.50 -4.36 -7.48
CA PRO A 689 -0.26 -4.82 -8.86
C PRO A 689 1.05 -4.35 -9.51
N TYR A 690 1.62 -3.21 -9.10
CA TYR A 690 2.91 -2.75 -9.61
C TYR A 690 4.09 -3.69 -9.28
N VAL A 691 3.94 -4.60 -8.29
CA VAL A 691 4.91 -5.67 -7.99
C VAL A 691 5.21 -6.56 -9.19
N VAL A 692 4.24 -6.72 -10.11
CA VAL A 692 4.41 -7.46 -11.37
C VAL A 692 5.53 -6.87 -12.21
N ASP A 693 5.62 -5.55 -12.24
CA ASP A 693 6.64 -4.83 -13.01
C ASP A 693 7.97 -4.75 -12.27
N TRP A 694 7.95 -4.54 -10.95
CA TRP A 694 9.18 -4.51 -10.14
C TRP A 694 9.89 -5.86 -10.13
N PHE A 695 9.14 -6.96 -9.95
CA PHE A 695 9.68 -8.31 -10.02
C PHE A 695 10.18 -8.65 -11.43
N ALA A 696 9.48 -8.19 -12.48
CA ALA A 696 9.92 -8.37 -13.86
C ALA A 696 11.24 -7.63 -14.17
N ASP A 697 11.44 -6.43 -13.63
CA ASP A 697 12.69 -5.70 -13.76
C ASP A 697 13.84 -6.39 -13.01
N TYR A 698 13.59 -6.83 -11.78
CA TYR A 698 14.53 -7.62 -10.98
C TYR A 698 14.92 -8.94 -11.69
N ALA A 699 13.93 -9.67 -12.20
CA ALA A 699 14.14 -10.89 -12.98
C ALA A 699 15.01 -10.63 -14.22
N ARG A 700 14.71 -9.57 -15.01
CA ARG A 700 15.53 -9.15 -16.15
C ARG A 700 16.97 -8.87 -15.72
N THR A 701 17.19 -8.13 -14.63
CA THR A 701 18.52 -7.85 -14.10
C THR A 701 19.26 -9.14 -13.71
N ALA A 702 18.60 -10.07 -13.00
CA ALA A 702 19.20 -11.36 -12.64
C ALA A 702 19.56 -12.21 -13.88
N PHE A 703 18.71 -12.24 -14.91
CA PHE A 703 19.00 -12.94 -16.16
C PHE A 703 20.19 -12.33 -16.91
N GLN A 704 20.32 -10.99 -16.92
CA GLN A 704 21.47 -10.30 -17.52
C GLN A 704 22.79 -10.60 -16.79
N LEU A 705 22.74 -10.73 -15.46
CA LEU A 705 23.93 -10.93 -14.62
C LEU A 705 24.41 -12.39 -14.56
N PHE A 706 23.50 -13.36 -14.60
CA PHE A 706 23.82 -14.77 -14.32
C PHE A 706 23.32 -15.79 -15.36
N GLY A 707 22.47 -15.39 -16.32
CA GLY A 707 21.87 -16.30 -17.30
C GLY A 707 22.85 -16.96 -18.26
N ASP A 708 24.02 -16.37 -18.45
CA ASP A 708 25.12 -16.95 -19.24
C ASP A 708 25.53 -18.34 -18.72
N ARG A 709 25.50 -18.52 -17.39
CA ARG A 709 25.87 -19.75 -16.67
C ARG A 709 24.66 -20.52 -16.13
N VAL A 710 23.65 -19.86 -15.58
CA VAL A 710 22.50 -20.52 -14.93
C VAL A 710 21.50 -21.06 -15.94
N LYS A 711 21.23 -22.37 -15.87
CA LYS A 711 20.34 -23.09 -16.81
C LYS A 711 18.99 -23.52 -16.23
N TYR A 712 18.84 -23.53 -14.91
CA TYR A 712 17.56 -23.83 -14.25
C TYR A 712 17.12 -22.64 -13.41
N TRP A 713 15.99 -22.05 -13.78
CA TRP A 713 15.41 -20.89 -13.11
C TRP A 713 14.06 -21.23 -12.47
N ILE A 714 13.87 -20.81 -11.23
CA ILE A 714 12.58 -20.80 -10.54
C ILE A 714 12.24 -19.34 -10.27
N THR A 715 11.06 -18.87 -10.68
CA THR A 715 10.68 -17.47 -10.40
C THR A 715 10.43 -17.27 -8.91
N ILE A 716 9.55 -18.08 -8.32
CA ILE A 716 8.98 -17.84 -7.00
C ILE A 716 8.88 -19.18 -6.27
N ASN A 717 9.34 -19.24 -5.02
CA ASN A 717 9.11 -20.37 -4.12
C ASN A 717 7.78 -20.22 -3.38
N GLU A 718 6.96 -21.27 -3.42
CA GLU A 718 5.79 -21.47 -2.56
C GLU A 718 4.85 -20.25 -2.44
N PRO A 719 4.06 -19.96 -3.49
CA PRO A 719 3.10 -18.85 -3.51
C PRO A 719 2.10 -18.83 -2.35
N ARG A 720 1.73 -19.99 -1.82
CA ARG A 720 0.82 -20.14 -0.68
C ARG A 720 1.42 -19.56 0.59
N GLU A 721 2.68 -19.84 0.87
CA GLU A 721 3.40 -19.38 2.05
C GLU A 721 3.57 -17.87 2.00
N ILE A 722 3.82 -17.30 0.82
CA ILE A 722 3.84 -15.85 0.61
C ILE A 722 2.44 -15.26 0.86
N CYS A 723 1.43 -15.71 0.12
CA CYS A 723 0.14 -15.04 0.08
C CYS A 723 -0.76 -15.34 1.28
N TYR A 724 -1.00 -16.62 1.58
CA TYR A 724 -1.86 -16.99 2.70
C TYR A 724 -1.17 -16.71 4.04
N GLN A 725 0.07 -17.16 4.24
CA GLN A 725 0.72 -17.01 5.56
C GLN A 725 1.27 -15.60 5.83
N GLY A 726 1.59 -14.82 4.79
CA GLY A 726 2.16 -13.47 4.91
C GLY A 726 1.17 -12.31 4.75
N TYR A 727 0.12 -12.43 3.90
CA TYR A 727 -0.88 -11.36 3.69
C TYR A 727 -2.24 -11.71 4.31
N GLY A 728 -2.71 -12.95 4.15
CA GLY A 728 -3.97 -13.41 4.74
C GLY A 728 -3.87 -13.73 6.24
N PHE A 729 -2.68 -14.02 6.75
CA PHE A 729 -2.40 -14.43 8.12
C PHE A 729 -1.08 -13.82 8.63
N ASN A 730 -0.54 -14.30 9.76
CA ASN A 730 0.66 -13.78 10.40
C ASN A 730 1.72 -14.84 10.75
N THR A 731 1.87 -15.89 9.93
CA THR A 731 2.86 -16.98 10.16
C THR A 731 4.04 -16.97 9.17
N LYS A 732 4.12 -15.95 8.31
CA LYS A 732 5.30 -15.52 7.55
C LYS A 732 5.35 -14.00 7.52
N ALA A 733 6.53 -13.41 7.29
CA ALA A 733 6.62 -11.99 6.96
C ALA A 733 5.85 -11.70 5.65
N PRO A 734 5.24 -10.51 5.47
CA PRO A 734 5.19 -9.39 6.42
C PRO A 734 4.17 -9.57 7.56
N GLY A 735 3.23 -10.52 7.45
CA GLY A 735 2.35 -10.95 8.53
C GLY A 735 1.10 -10.09 8.75
N LEU A 736 0.54 -9.50 7.68
CA LEU A 736 -0.51 -8.46 7.77
C LEU A 736 -1.86 -8.95 8.31
N ASN A 737 -2.16 -10.26 8.25
CA ASN A 737 -3.41 -10.83 8.77
C ASN A 737 -4.70 -10.21 8.17
N ILE A 738 -4.67 -9.80 6.90
CA ILE A 738 -5.80 -9.19 6.18
C ILE A 738 -6.62 -10.29 5.48
N LYS A 739 -7.27 -11.10 6.33
CA LYS A 739 -7.99 -12.34 5.99
C LYS A 739 -9.02 -12.19 4.87
N GLY A 740 -8.98 -13.14 3.94
CA GLY A 740 -9.93 -13.28 2.84
C GLY A 740 -9.81 -12.21 1.75
N ILE A 741 -8.75 -11.40 1.74
CA ILE A 741 -8.57 -10.26 0.81
C ILE A 741 -7.10 -10.18 0.39
N GLY A 742 -6.19 -10.00 1.34
CA GLY A 742 -4.76 -9.78 1.06
C GLY A 742 -4.13 -10.98 0.34
N GLU A 743 -4.49 -12.20 0.73
CA GLU A 743 -4.00 -13.43 0.11
C GLU A 743 -4.47 -13.59 -1.34
N TYR A 744 -5.67 -13.14 -1.69
CA TYR A 744 -6.22 -13.24 -3.05
C TYR A 744 -5.65 -12.18 -3.99
N MET A 745 -5.43 -10.96 -3.48
CA MET A 745 -4.69 -9.92 -4.21
C MET A 745 -3.26 -10.37 -4.51
N CYS A 746 -2.56 -10.87 -3.48
CA CYS A 746 -1.23 -11.45 -3.62
C CYS A 746 -1.21 -12.57 -4.67
N ALA A 747 -2.14 -13.53 -4.60
CA ALA A 747 -2.14 -14.66 -5.52
C ALA A 747 -2.26 -14.26 -7.00
N LYS A 748 -3.15 -13.31 -7.32
CA LYS A 748 -3.27 -12.81 -8.71
C LYS A 748 -1.99 -12.11 -9.17
N ASN A 749 -1.48 -11.17 -8.37
CA ASN A 749 -0.30 -10.38 -8.73
C ASN A 749 0.95 -11.28 -8.87
N LEU A 750 1.12 -12.25 -7.97
CA LEU A 750 2.21 -13.21 -7.98
C LEU A 750 2.23 -14.07 -9.27
N LEU A 751 1.06 -14.56 -9.70
CA LEU A 751 0.93 -15.33 -10.94
C LEU A 751 1.25 -14.49 -12.19
N LEU A 752 0.83 -13.22 -12.22
CA LEU A 752 1.19 -12.28 -13.29
C LEU A 752 2.70 -11.97 -13.30
N ALA A 753 3.32 -11.82 -12.12
CA ALA A 753 4.74 -11.58 -11.97
C ALA A 753 5.57 -12.78 -12.45
N HIS A 754 5.18 -14.00 -12.09
CA HIS A 754 5.75 -15.24 -12.60
C HIS A 754 5.66 -15.30 -14.14
N ALA A 755 4.46 -15.11 -14.70
CA ALA A 755 4.26 -15.16 -16.14
C ALA A 755 5.10 -14.09 -16.87
N LYS A 756 5.18 -12.87 -16.32
CA LYS A 756 5.98 -11.79 -16.90
C LYS A 756 7.49 -12.10 -16.88
N ALA A 757 8.00 -12.67 -15.78
CA ALA A 757 9.38 -13.14 -15.72
C ALA A 757 9.66 -14.30 -16.71
N TYR A 758 8.71 -15.24 -16.87
CA TYR A 758 8.79 -16.30 -17.89
C TYR A 758 8.88 -15.71 -19.30
N HIS A 759 7.97 -14.80 -19.67
CA HIS A 759 7.94 -14.20 -21.01
C HIS A 759 9.18 -13.36 -21.30
N ILE A 760 9.72 -12.65 -20.30
CA ILE A 760 11.02 -11.96 -20.42
C ILE A 760 12.14 -12.98 -20.70
N TYR A 761 12.22 -14.07 -19.93
CA TYR A 761 13.23 -15.10 -20.17
C TYR A 761 13.10 -15.71 -21.57
N ASP A 762 11.89 -16.12 -21.96
CA ASP A 762 11.60 -16.75 -23.24
C ASP A 762 11.96 -15.87 -24.45
N GLN A 763 11.57 -14.60 -24.39
CA GLN A 763 11.68 -13.65 -25.51
C GLN A 763 13.05 -12.97 -25.59
N GLU A 764 13.66 -12.62 -24.45
CA GLU A 764 14.91 -11.84 -24.40
C GLU A 764 16.16 -12.72 -24.22
N PHE A 765 16.07 -13.86 -23.51
CA PHE A 765 17.25 -14.58 -23.00
C PHE A 765 17.40 -16.04 -23.48
N ARG A 766 16.29 -16.79 -23.64
CA ARG A 766 16.33 -18.24 -23.89
C ARG A 766 17.11 -18.61 -25.15
N SER A 767 16.95 -17.84 -26.23
CA SER A 767 17.69 -18.05 -27.49
C SER A 767 19.21 -17.89 -27.35
N SER A 768 19.68 -17.11 -26.38
CA SER A 768 21.09 -16.85 -26.11
C SER A 768 21.69 -17.83 -25.08
N TYR A 769 20.89 -18.27 -24.10
CA TYR A 769 21.39 -18.99 -22.92
C TYR A 769 20.91 -20.43 -22.79
N GLY A 770 19.83 -20.83 -23.47
CA GLY A 770 19.38 -22.22 -23.59
C GLY A 770 18.85 -22.89 -22.32
N GLY A 771 18.55 -22.14 -21.25
CA GLY A 771 18.01 -22.68 -20.01
C GLY A 771 16.49 -22.86 -20.00
N THR A 772 15.99 -23.36 -18.88
CA THR A 772 14.57 -23.53 -18.55
C THR A 772 14.17 -22.69 -17.34
N ILE A 773 12.90 -22.29 -17.30
CA ILE A 773 12.30 -21.46 -16.27
C ILE A 773 10.93 -22.01 -15.85
N GLY A 774 10.64 -21.98 -14.56
CA GLY A 774 9.34 -22.36 -14.02
C GLY A 774 9.03 -21.77 -12.64
N ILE A 775 8.04 -22.34 -11.97
CA ILE A 775 7.63 -21.98 -10.60
C ILE A 775 7.66 -23.20 -9.68
N THR A 776 7.88 -22.96 -8.39
CA THR A 776 7.80 -24.00 -7.34
C THR A 776 6.55 -23.79 -6.50
N LEU A 777 5.70 -24.82 -6.41
CA LEU A 777 4.45 -24.79 -5.65
C LEU A 777 4.55 -25.71 -4.43
N SER A 778 4.15 -25.20 -3.26
CA SER A 778 3.89 -26.04 -2.08
C SER A 778 2.59 -26.80 -2.30
N ALA A 779 2.62 -28.13 -2.21
CA ALA A 779 1.42 -28.92 -2.34
C ALA A 779 1.39 -30.09 -1.35
N TYR A 780 0.49 -30.00 -0.38
CA TYR A 780 0.10 -31.14 0.44
C TYR A 780 -0.88 -32.03 -0.33
N TRP A 781 -0.84 -33.33 -0.03
CA TRP A 781 -1.99 -34.17 -0.36
C TRP A 781 -3.07 -33.96 0.70
N TYR A 782 -4.32 -33.82 0.28
CA TYR A 782 -5.48 -33.74 1.16
C TYR A 782 -6.35 -34.96 0.89
N GLU A 783 -6.42 -35.89 1.84
CA GLU A 783 -7.23 -37.11 1.77
C GLU A 783 -8.58 -36.87 2.47
N PRO A 784 -9.72 -37.35 1.93
CA PRO A 784 -10.99 -37.25 2.65
C PRO A 784 -11.01 -38.17 3.88
N GLU A 785 -11.55 -37.70 5.01
CA GLU A 785 -11.68 -38.52 6.22
C GLU A 785 -12.60 -39.72 5.98
N THR A 786 -13.71 -39.51 5.25
CA THR A 786 -14.61 -40.57 4.78
C THR A 786 -14.96 -40.37 3.30
N GLU A 787 -15.53 -41.37 2.63
CA GLU A 787 -15.96 -41.24 1.23
C GLU A 787 -16.93 -40.06 0.97
N LYS A 788 -17.63 -39.57 2.00
CA LYS A 788 -18.53 -38.41 1.91
C LYS A 788 -17.79 -37.08 1.80
N ASP A 789 -16.55 -37.04 2.28
CA ASP A 789 -15.70 -35.84 2.32
C ASP A 789 -14.87 -35.67 1.04
N ALA A 790 -15.08 -36.52 0.02
CA ALA A 790 -14.32 -36.50 -1.23
C ALA A 790 -14.36 -35.14 -1.95
N GLU A 791 -15.53 -34.47 -1.96
CA GLU A 791 -15.70 -33.11 -2.49
C GLU A 791 -14.95 -32.07 -1.64
N ALA A 792 -15.02 -32.18 -0.31
CA ALA A 792 -14.29 -31.30 0.60
C ALA A 792 -12.77 -31.40 0.41
N ALA A 793 -12.25 -32.62 0.22
CA ALA A 793 -10.85 -32.85 -0.06
C ALA A 793 -10.43 -32.34 -1.45
N GLU A 794 -11.29 -32.43 -2.48
CA GLU A 794 -11.00 -31.82 -3.79
C GLU A 794 -11.00 -30.30 -3.69
N ASP A 795 -12.01 -29.68 -3.08
CA ASP A 795 -12.05 -28.22 -2.87
C ASP A 795 -10.80 -27.72 -2.15
N THR A 796 -10.33 -28.45 -1.14
CA THR A 796 -9.12 -28.09 -0.39
C THR A 796 -7.88 -28.16 -1.28
N ARG A 797 -7.72 -29.20 -2.12
CA ARG A 797 -6.66 -29.25 -3.14
C ARG A 797 -6.75 -28.07 -4.11
N GLN A 798 -7.96 -27.71 -4.54
CA GLN A 798 -8.20 -26.61 -5.47
C GLN A 798 -7.83 -25.25 -4.86
N PHE A 799 -8.18 -24.97 -3.61
CA PHE A 799 -7.80 -23.70 -2.97
C PHE A 799 -6.32 -23.64 -2.55
N GLU A 800 -5.77 -24.72 -1.97
CA GLU A 800 -4.43 -24.67 -1.34
C GLU A 800 -3.29 -24.63 -2.37
N TRP A 801 -3.34 -25.45 -3.42
CA TRP A 801 -2.33 -25.46 -4.49
C TRP A 801 -2.91 -25.32 -5.91
N GLY A 802 -4.15 -25.74 -6.14
CA GLY A 802 -4.84 -25.57 -7.42
C GLY A 802 -4.98 -24.10 -7.83
N GLN A 803 -5.13 -23.19 -6.86
CA GLN A 803 -5.18 -21.73 -7.03
C GLN A 803 -3.96 -21.19 -7.80
N TYR A 804 -2.80 -21.81 -7.63
CA TYR A 804 -1.55 -21.42 -8.29
C TYR A 804 -1.20 -22.32 -9.47
N ALA A 805 -1.58 -23.60 -9.42
CA ALA A 805 -1.30 -24.57 -10.48
C ALA A 805 -2.24 -24.45 -11.69
N HIS A 806 -3.55 -24.25 -11.50
CA HIS A 806 -4.50 -24.16 -12.62
C HIS A 806 -4.23 -22.99 -13.57
N PRO A 807 -3.95 -21.76 -13.10
CA PRO A 807 -3.69 -20.64 -14.00
C PRO A 807 -2.53 -20.89 -14.98
N ILE A 808 -1.53 -21.69 -14.58
CA ILE A 808 -0.34 -21.97 -15.37
C ILE A 808 -0.50 -23.26 -16.18
N PHE A 809 -0.93 -24.36 -15.55
CA PHE A 809 -0.81 -25.71 -16.11
C PHE A 809 -2.12 -26.34 -16.61
N SER A 810 -3.29 -25.76 -16.31
CA SER A 810 -4.57 -26.26 -16.82
C SER A 810 -4.83 -25.82 -18.26
N GLU A 811 -5.71 -26.55 -18.96
CA GLU A 811 -6.19 -26.13 -20.29
C GLU A 811 -6.97 -24.79 -20.24
N THR A 812 -7.61 -24.49 -19.09
CA THR A 812 -8.42 -23.28 -18.90
C THR A 812 -7.58 -22.04 -18.58
N GLY A 813 -6.51 -22.17 -17.78
CA GLY A 813 -5.60 -21.05 -17.46
C GLY A 813 -6.14 -19.99 -16.48
N ASP A 814 -7.22 -20.28 -15.76
CA ASP A 814 -7.88 -19.38 -14.80
C ASP A 814 -7.85 -20.01 -13.40
N PHE A 815 -8.26 -19.27 -12.37
CA PHE A 815 -8.47 -19.83 -11.03
C PHE A 815 -9.49 -20.98 -11.06
N PRO A 816 -9.38 -21.98 -10.17
CA PRO A 816 -10.33 -23.09 -10.10
C PRO A 816 -11.77 -22.59 -9.96
N LEU A 817 -12.68 -23.10 -10.80
CA LEU A 817 -14.06 -22.60 -10.88
C LEU A 817 -14.78 -22.62 -9.51
N VAL A 818 -14.62 -23.71 -8.74
CA VAL A 818 -15.21 -23.85 -7.40
C VAL A 818 -14.72 -22.79 -6.41
N MET A 819 -13.49 -22.31 -6.57
CA MET A 819 -12.93 -21.22 -5.77
C MET A 819 -13.59 -19.89 -6.11
N LYS A 820 -13.71 -19.58 -7.41
CA LYS A 820 -14.38 -18.37 -7.91
C LYS A 820 -15.85 -18.31 -7.44
N GLU A 821 -16.59 -19.40 -7.62
CA GLU A 821 -18.01 -19.48 -7.25
C GLU A 821 -18.24 -19.33 -5.74
N LYS A 822 -17.44 -20.01 -4.90
CA LYS A 822 -17.56 -19.94 -3.43
C LYS A 822 -17.22 -18.57 -2.88
N ILE A 823 -16.10 -17.98 -3.29
CA ILE A 823 -15.68 -16.67 -2.79
C ILE A 823 -16.65 -15.59 -3.27
N ALA A 824 -17.15 -15.64 -4.50
CA ALA A 824 -18.17 -14.70 -4.98
C ALA A 824 -19.46 -14.80 -4.14
N ALA A 825 -19.96 -16.02 -3.88
CA ALA A 825 -21.15 -16.24 -3.07
C ALA A 825 -20.97 -15.75 -1.61
N LYS A 826 -19.83 -16.05 -0.99
CA LYS A 826 -19.46 -15.57 0.35
C LYS A 826 -19.35 -14.05 0.41
N SER A 827 -18.65 -13.44 -0.56
CA SER A 827 -18.46 -11.98 -0.64
C SER A 827 -19.80 -11.25 -0.72
N ALA A 828 -20.72 -11.72 -1.57
CA ALA A 828 -22.07 -11.18 -1.67
C ALA A 828 -22.87 -11.36 -0.37
N ALA A 829 -22.80 -12.53 0.28
CA ALA A 829 -23.46 -12.77 1.57
C ALA A 829 -22.88 -11.92 2.72
N GLN A 830 -21.61 -11.52 2.62
CA GLN A 830 -20.89 -10.65 3.56
C GLN A 830 -21.06 -9.15 3.25
N GLY A 831 -21.80 -8.77 2.21
CA GLY A 831 -22.06 -7.36 1.86
C GLY A 831 -20.96 -6.66 1.07
N PHE A 832 -20.00 -7.39 0.50
CA PHE A 832 -19.06 -6.80 -0.48
C PHE A 832 -19.80 -6.54 -1.81
N PRO A 833 -19.55 -5.41 -2.51
CA PRO A 833 -20.17 -5.10 -3.80
C PRO A 833 -19.65 -5.96 -4.96
N ARG A 834 -18.60 -6.76 -4.72
CA ARG A 834 -17.86 -7.57 -5.69
C ARG A 834 -17.22 -8.77 -4.99
N SER A 835 -16.74 -9.75 -5.76
CA SER A 835 -15.92 -10.86 -5.23
C SER A 835 -14.65 -10.33 -4.56
N ARG A 836 -14.27 -10.90 -3.42
CA ARG A 836 -12.96 -10.67 -2.77
C ARG A 836 -11.79 -11.33 -3.51
N LEU A 837 -12.05 -12.36 -4.32
CA LEU A 837 -11.08 -12.90 -5.28
C LEU A 837 -11.09 -12.02 -6.54
N PRO A 838 -9.97 -11.34 -6.89
CA PRO A 838 -9.87 -10.60 -8.14
C PRO A 838 -9.92 -11.54 -9.35
N GLU A 839 -10.77 -11.23 -10.33
CA GLU A 839 -10.86 -12.03 -11.55
C GLU A 839 -9.67 -11.77 -12.49
N PHE A 840 -9.22 -12.80 -13.21
CA PHE A 840 -8.38 -12.62 -14.39
C PHE A 840 -9.22 -12.16 -15.59
N THR A 841 -8.71 -11.20 -16.37
CA THR A 841 -9.26 -10.90 -17.70
C THR A 841 -8.92 -12.04 -18.67
N PRO A 842 -9.63 -12.16 -19.82
CA PRO A 842 -9.29 -13.15 -20.85
C PRO A 842 -7.85 -13.04 -21.36
N GLU A 843 -7.30 -11.83 -21.39
CA GLU A 843 -5.92 -11.54 -21.78
C GLU A 843 -4.92 -12.01 -20.72
N GLU A 844 -5.21 -11.79 -19.43
CA GLU A 844 -4.38 -12.27 -18.32
C GLU A 844 -4.39 -13.81 -18.24
N VAL A 845 -5.55 -14.46 -18.39
CA VAL A 845 -5.68 -15.92 -18.52
C VAL A 845 -4.80 -16.44 -19.66
N ALA A 846 -4.85 -15.80 -20.82
CA ALA A 846 -4.03 -16.19 -21.98
C ALA A 846 -2.53 -15.94 -21.78
N TYR A 847 -2.15 -14.99 -20.91
CA TYR A 847 -0.77 -14.62 -20.62
C TYR A 847 -0.11 -15.54 -19.59
N VAL A 848 -0.85 -15.96 -18.55
CA VAL A 848 -0.36 -16.86 -17.48
C VAL A 848 -0.35 -18.31 -17.94
N ARG A 849 -1.32 -18.76 -18.74
CA ARG A 849 -1.43 -20.15 -19.17
C ARG A 849 -0.23 -20.59 -20.01
N GLY A 850 0.45 -21.65 -19.56
CA GLY A 850 1.61 -22.24 -20.21
C GLY A 850 2.94 -21.54 -19.90
N SER A 851 2.98 -20.60 -18.95
CA SER A 851 4.18 -19.83 -18.60
C SER A 851 5.23 -20.57 -17.73
N SER A 852 5.41 -21.88 -17.94
CA SER A 852 6.38 -22.69 -17.17
C SER A 852 6.85 -23.90 -17.96
N ASP A 853 8.17 -24.12 -18.03
CA ASP A 853 8.78 -25.25 -18.75
C ASP A 853 8.69 -26.58 -17.97
N PHE A 854 8.53 -26.49 -16.66
CA PHE A 854 8.42 -27.61 -15.72
C PHE A 854 7.50 -27.26 -14.55
N PHE A 855 7.06 -28.26 -13.80
CA PHE A 855 6.31 -28.12 -12.56
C PHE A 855 7.30 -28.31 -11.39
N GLY A 856 7.68 -27.22 -10.72
CA GLY A 856 8.43 -27.28 -9.47
C GLY A 856 7.48 -27.66 -8.33
N LEU A 857 7.82 -28.71 -7.59
CA LEU A 857 6.99 -29.26 -6.51
C LEU A 857 7.77 -29.30 -5.20
N ASN A 858 7.27 -28.58 -4.21
CA ASN A 858 7.62 -28.79 -2.81
C ASN A 858 6.54 -29.65 -2.17
N HIS A 859 6.96 -30.75 -1.56
CA HIS A 859 6.04 -31.65 -0.88
C HIS A 859 6.67 -32.20 0.39
N TYR A 860 5.88 -32.23 1.47
CA TYR A 860 6.35 -32.64 2.78
C TYR A 860 5.41 -33.63 3.47
N SER A 861 4.10 -33.39 3.45
CA SER A 861 3.14 -34.19 4.21
C SER A 861 1.74 -34.25 3.60
N THR A 862 0.82 -34.87 4.33
CA THR A 862 -0.59 -35.07 3.97
C THR A 862 -1.48 -34.56 5.10
N ASN A 863 -2.70 -34.14 4.77
CA ASN A 863 -3.77 -33.84 5.72
C ASN A 863 -4.99 -34.71 5.44
N LEU A 864 -5.79 -35.01 6.48
CA LEU A 864 -7.17 -35.47 6.34
C LEU A 864 -8.12 -34.26 6.31
N VAL A 865 -9.23 -34.37 5.61
CA VAL A 865 -10.23 -33.30 5.45
C VAL A 865 -11.64 -33.82 5.68
N TYR A 866 -12.47 -33.05 6.39
CA TYR A 866 -13.91 -33.27 6.45
C TYR A 866 -14.72 -31.98 6.28
N ARG A 867 -16.01 -32.14 5.92
CA ARG A 867 -17.00 -31.04 5.89
C ARG A 867 -18.33 -31.51 6.48
N ASN A 868 -18.75 -30.86 7.56
CA ASN A 868 -20.04 -31.12 8.22
C ASN A 868 -20.61 -29.83 8.82
N GLU A 869 -21.78 -29.92 9.47
CA GLU A 869 -22.48 -28.78 10.07
C GLU A 869 -21.69 -28.06 11.18
N SER A 870 -20.68 -28.70 11.80
CA SER A 870 -19.89 -28.06 12.85
C SER A 870 -18.79 -27.13 12.35
N VAL A 871 -18.53 -27.08 11.04
CA VAL A 871 -17.45 -26.27 10.45
C VAL A 871 -17.81 -24.78 10.35
N SER A 872 -19.09 -24.43 10.20
CA SER A 872 -19.54 -23.06 9.89
C SER A 872 -19.38 -22.02 11.01
N GLU A 873 -18.89 -22.43 12.19
CA GLU A 873 -18.60 -21.53 13.33
C GLU A 873 -17.12 -21.59 13.77
N VAL A 874 -16.24 -22.30 13.03
CA VAL A 874 -14.84 -22.54 13.44
C VAL A 874 -13.88 -21.44 12.96
N ASN A 875 -14.13 -20.87 11.78
CA ASN A 875 -13.21 -19.95 11.10
C ASN A 875 -13.72 -18.50 11.19
N ASP A 876 -12.80 -17.54 11.31
CA ASP A 876 -13.12 -16.13 11.20
C ASP A 876 -13.73 -15.82 9.83
N SER A 877 -14.73 -14.94 9.77
CA SER A 877 -15.39 -14.55 8.51
C SER A 877 -15.26 -13.05 8.26
N PRO A 878 -14.75 -12.61 7.09
CA PRO A 878 -14.20 -13.43 5.99
C PRO A 878 -12.81 -14.02 6.31
N SER A 879 -12.50 -15.17 5.71
CA SER A 879 -11.14 -15.74 5.63
C SER A 879 -11.04 -16.85 4.57
N PHE A 880 -9.82 -17.20 4.16
CA PHE A 880 -9.54 -18.33 3.28
C PHE A 880 -10.24 -19.64 3.71
N TYR A 881 -10.11 -20.06 4.96
CA TYR A 881 -10.74 -21.31 5.43
C TYR A 881 -12.26 -21.18 5.67
N ASP A 882 -12.80 -19.97 5.88
CA ASP A 882 -14.24 -19.71 5.85
C ASP A 882 -14.82 -19.87 4.43
N ASP A 883 -14.06 -19.51 3.39
CA ASP A 883 -14.46 -19.64 1.99
C ASP A 883 -14.40 -21.10 1.49
N ILE A 884 -13.41 -21.90 1.92
CA ILE A 884 -13.36 -23.35 1.62
C ILE A 884 -14.43 -24.11 2.41
N ASN A 885 -14.71 -23.67 3.64
CA ASN A 885 -15.62 -24.30 4.61
C ASN A 885 -15.29 -25.79 4.84
N VAL A 886 -14.10 -26.05 5.40
CA VAL A 886 -13.60 -27.39 5.79
C VAL A 886 -12.83 -27.33 7.10
N VAL A 887 -12.58 -28.49 7.70
CA VAL A 887 -11.52 -28.67 8.71
C VAL A 887 -10.48 -29.63 8.16
N THR A 888 -9.20 -29.28 8.30
CA THR A 888 -8.04 -30.10 7.94
C THR A 888 -7.31 -30.55 9.20
N PHE A 889 -6.89 -31.81 9.29
CA PHE A 889 -6.14 -32.32 10.44
C PHE A 889 -5.20 -33.46 10.08
N GLN A 890 -4.25 -33.75 10.97
CA GLN A 890 -3.37 -34.92 10.86
C GLN A 890 -3.62 -35.88 12.03
N PRO A 891 -3.80 -37.19 11.78
CA PRO A 891 -3.97 -38.16 12.86
C PRO A 891 -2.73 -38.23 13.77
N SER A 892 -2.95 -38.20 15.08
CA SER A 892 -1.88 -38.22 16.09
C SER A 892 -1.06 -39.53 16.11
N TYR A 893 -1.56 -40.60 15.49
CA TYR A 893 -0.84 -41.87 15.33
C TYR A 893 0.07 -41.91 14.10
N TRP A 894 0.07 -40.90 13.23
CA TRP A 894 1.08 -40.78 12.19
C TRP A 894 2.40 -40.32 12.82
N GLN A 895 3.49 -41.01 12.50
CA GLN A 895 4.83 -40.58 12.87
C GLN A 895 5.09 -39.19 12.27
N GLY A 896 5.75 -38.32 13.01
CA GLY A 896 6.09 -36.96 12.58
C GLY A 896 7.45 -36.52 13.07
N GLY A 897 7.93 -35.41 12.51
CA GLY A 897 9.15 -34.74 12.95
C GLY A 897 8.89 -33.84 14.16
N VAL A 898 9.82 -32.91 14.40
CA VAL A 898 9.65 -31.85 15.40
C VAL A 898 8.54 -30.88 14.98
N SER A 899 8.53 -30.50 13.71
CA SER A 899 7.50 -29.62 13.13
C SER A 899 6.12 -30.26 13.24
N GLN A 900 5.17 -29.59 13.90
CA GLN A 900 3.87 -30.19 14.19
C GLN A 900 3.07 -30.58 12.93
N TRP A 901 3.25 -29.80 11.85
CA TRP A 901 2.63 -29.97 10.54
C TRP A 901 3.26 -31.10 9.68
N LEU A 902 4.37 -31.68 10.11
CA LEU A 902 5.16 -32.63 9.33
C LEU A 902 4.94 -34.08 9.80
N LYS A 903 4.12 -34.83 9.07
CA LYS A 903 3.91 -36.27 9.25
C LYS A 903 4.41 -37.11 8.08
N ILE A 904 4.87 -38.32 8.37
CA ILE A 904 5.37 -39.29 7.38
C ILE A 904 4.17 -39.95 6.68
N ALA A 905 3.85 -39.48 5.48
CA ALA A 905 2.70 -39.94 4.67
C ALA A 905 3.09 -40.14 3.18
N PRO A 906 4.04 -41.03 2.86
CA PRO A 906 4.61 -41.20 1.51
C PRO A 906 3.56 -41.58 0.45
N TRP A 907 2.47 -42.26 0.84
CA TRP A 907 1.37 -42.59 -0.06
C TRP A 907 0.62 -41.35 -0.57
N GLY A 908 0.62 -40.25 0.18
CA GLY A 908 0.07 -38.97 -0.25
C GLY A 908 0.94 -38.31 -1.32
N PHE A 909 2.26 -38.41 -1.20
CA PHE A 909 3.20 -37.94 -2.22
C PHE A 909 2.98 -38.65 -3.56
N PHE A 910 2.82 -39.98 -3.54
CA PHE A 910 2.45 -40.77 -4.72
C PHE A 910 1.11 -40.32 -5.33
N LYS A 911 0.07 -40.14 -4.50
CA LYS A 911 -1.26 -39.67 -4.95
C LYS A 911 -1.19 -38.28 -5.57
N LEU A 912 -0.40 -37.37 -5.00
CA LEU A 912 -0.20 -36.01 -5.50
C LEU A 912 0.49 -36.01 -6.87
N LEU A 913 1.61 -36.74 -7.01
CA LEU A 913 2.31 -36.89 -8.30
C LEU A 913 1.40 -37.49 -9.39
N LYS A 914 0.55 -38.45 -9.00
CA LYS A 914 -0.48 -39.00 -9.89
C LYS A 914 -1.53 -37.95 -10.27
N LYS A 915 -2.04 -37.17 -9.32
CA LYS A 915 -3.06 -36.12 -9.56
C LYS A 915 -2.52 -35.00 -10.44
N ILE A 916 -1.28 -34.54 -10.24
CA ILE A 916 -0.58 -33.59 -11.13
C ILE A 916 -0.51 -34.14 -12.56
N LYS A 917 -0.16 -35.42 -12.71
CA LYS A 917 -0.17 -36.11 -14.01
C LYS A 917 -1.56 -36.13 -14.67
N GLU A 918 -2.59 -36.44 -13.89
CA GLU A 918 -3.97 -36.59 -14.38
C GLU A 918 -4.63 -35.24 -14.72
N ASP A 919 -4.38 -34.18 -13.94
CA ASP A 919 -5.01 -32.86 -14.12
C ASP A 919 -4.29 -31.96 -15.14
N TYR A 920 -2.97 -32.10 -15.28
CA TYR A 920 -2.13 -31.15 -16.03
C TYR A 920 -1.36 -31.77 -17.21
N ASN A 921 -1.87 -32.88 -17.75
CA ASN A 921 -1.30 -33.55 -18.93
C ASN A 921 0.18 -33.98 -18.76
N ASN A 922 0.52 -34.50 -17.57
CA ASN A 922 1.83 -35.08 -17.24
C ASN A 922 3.04 -34.18 -17.58
N PRO A 923 3.15 -32.98 -16.99
CA PRO A 923 4.28 -32.08 -17.23
C PRO A 923 5.57 -32.65 -16.62
N PRO A 924 6.76 -32.18 -17.04
CA PRO A 924 8.02 -32.49 -16.36
C PRO A 924 7.96 -31.99 -14.91
N VAL A 925 8.12 -32.88 -13.93
CA VAL A 925 8.08 -32.55 -12.49
C VAL A 925 9.49 -32.55 -11.91
N PHE A 926 9.81 -31.47 -11.20
CA PHE A 926 11.05 -31.30 -10.45
C PHE A 926 10.68 -31.21 -8.98
N ILE A 927 11.13 -32.16 -8.15
CA ILE A 927 10.91 -32.07 -6.70
C ILE A 927 11.95 -31.08 -6.16
N THR A 928 11.52 -29.85 -5.90
CA THR A 928 12.40 -28.73 -5.56
C THR A 928 12.67 -28.62 -4.06
N GLU A 929 11.81 -29.25 -3.23
CA GLU A 929 12.03 -29.52 -1.82
C GLU A 929 11.26 -30.77 -1.37
N ASN A 930 11.93 -31.60 -0.57
CA ASN A 930 11.33 -32.63 0.27
C ASN A 930 12.31 -32.90 1.43
N GLY A 931 11.83 -32.89 2.68
CA GLY A 931 12.71 -32.90 3.86
C GLY A 931 12.04 -33.32 5.16
N PHE A 932 12.86 -33.53 6.20
CA PHE A 932 12.39 -33.96 7.52
C PHE A 932 13.05 -33.20 8.67
N SER A 933 12.22 -32.71 9.62
CA SER A 933 12.69 -31.97 10.78
C SER A 933 13.06 -32.86 11.96
N THR A 934 14.22 -32.60 12.54
CA THR A 934 14.72 -33.22 13.77
C THR A 934 15.06 -32.14 14.81
N PHE A 935 15.40 -32.57 16.02
CA PHE A 935 16.20 -31.74 16.93
C PHE A 935 17.68 -31.79 16.50
N SER A 936 18.54 -31.06 17.21
CA SER A 936 19.99 -31.20 17.09
C SER A 936 20.46 -32.62 17.48
N GLY A 937 21.50 -33.09 16.80
CA GLY A 937 22.08 -34.42 16.90
C GLY A 937 22.52 -34.93 15.53
N LEU A 938 23.60 -35.71 15.49
CA LEU A 938 24.17 -36.28 14.26
C LEU A 938 23.56 -37.63 13.84
N VAL A 939 22.66 -38.20 14.65
CA VAL A 939 21.99 -39.49 14.39
C VAL A 939 20.50 -39.25 14.19
N ASP A 940 20.05 -39.41 12.95
CA ASP A 940 18.74 -39.00 12.44
C ASP A 940 18.07 -40.13 11.64
N ASP A 941 17.86 -41.27 12.30
CA ASP A 941 17.26 -42.48 11.73
C ASP A 941 15.82 -42.26 11.22
N ASP A 942 15.11 -41.30 11.78
CA ASP A 942 13.79 -40.85 11.34
C ASP A 942 13.83 -40.07 10.02
N ARG A 943 14.81 -39.17 9.84
CA ARG A 943 15.09 -38.51 8.55
C ARG A 943 15.50 -39.54 7.49
N ILE A 944 16.33 -40.52 7.85
CA ILE A 944 16.71 -41.63 6.95
C ILE A 944 15.49 -42.44 6.53
N TYR A 945 14.62 -42.80 7.49
CA TYR A 945 13.36 -43.51 7.21
C TYR A 945 12.44 -42.68 6.30
N TYR A 946 12.28 -41.39 6.56
CA TYR A 946 11.51 -40.47 5.73
C TYR A 946 11.99 -40.47 4.27
N TYR A 947 13.30 -40.21 4.04
CA TYR A 947 13.87 -40.19 2.69
C TYR A 947 13.68 -41.52 1.96
N ARG A 948 13.96 -42.66 2.61
CA ARG A 948 13.78 -43.99 2.02
C ARG A 948 12.33 -44.27 1.62
N GLN A 949 11.36 -43.83 2.43
CA GLN A 949 9.92 -43.98 2.16
C GLN A 949 9.45 -43.06 1.01
N TYR A 950 9.79 -41.76 1.03
CA TYR A 950 9.32 -40.79 0.04
C TYR A 950 9.97 -41.01 -1.33
N LEU A 951 11.26 -41.35 -1.39
CA LEU A 951 11.93 -41.72 -2.64
C LEU A 951 11.36 -43.01 -3.24
N ASN A 952 10.87 -43.95 -2.42
CA ASN A 952 10.14 -45.11 -2.94
C ASN A 952 8.77 -44.75 -3.50
N ALA A 953 8.01 -43.87 -2.84
CA ALA A 953 6.75 -43.36 -3.38
C ALA A 953 6.92 -42.59 -4.70
N LEU A 954 8.03 -41.84 -4.85
CA LEU A 954 8.45 -41.23 -6.11
C LEU A 954 8.68 -42.28 -7.19
N LEU A 955 9.42 -43.36 -6.87
CA LEU A 955 9.65 -44.47 -7.81
C LEU A 955 8.37 -45.24 -8.16
N ASP A 956 7.38 -45.32 -7.26
CA ASP A 956 6.04 -45.84 -7.60
C ASP A 956 5.30 -44.91 -8.58
N ALA A 957 5.43 -43.59 -8.43
CA ALA A 957 4.83 -42.61 -9.35
C ALA A 957 5.49 -42.66 -10.75
N VAL A 958 6.82 -42.71 -10.79
CA VAL A 958 7.59 -42.92 -12.03
C VAL A 958 7.23 -44.25 -12.70
N GLN A 959 6.99 -45.31 -11.93
CA GLN A 959 6.57 -46.62 -12.48
C GLN A 959 5.19 -46.59 -13.16
N ILE A 960 4.27 -45.71 -12.73
CA ILE A 960 3.00 -45.44 -13.45
C ILE A 960 3.13 -44.33 -14.51
N GLY A 961 4.36 -43.89 -14.79
CA GLY A 961 4.72 -42.94 -15.85
C GLY A 961 4.48 -41.48 -15.51
N CYS A 962 4.60 -41.06 -14.25
CA CYS A 962 4.78 -39.64 -13.92
C CYS A 962 6.18 -39.19 -14.36
N ASP A 963 6.28 -38.05 -15.06
CA ASP A 963 7.55 -37.54 -15.61
C ASP A 963 8.36 -36.76 -14.56
N VAL A 964 8.87 -37.46 -13.53
CA VAL A 964 9.69 -36.85 -12.47
C VAL A 964 11.17 -36.94 -12.84
N ARG A 965 11.88 -35.80 -12.87
CA ARG A 965 13.24 -35.70 -13.43
C ARG A 965 14.33 -35.27 -12.45
N ALA A 966 13.98 -34.59 -11.36
CA ALA A 966 14.93 -34.08 -10.39
C ALA A 966 14.38 -34.18 -8.95
N TYR A 967 15.28 -34.29 -7.98
CA TYR A 967 14.97 -34.28 -6.55
C TYR A 967 16.00 -33.48 -5.74
N ALA A 968 15.54 -32.46 -5.03
CA ALA A 968 16.29 -31.68 -4.06
C ALA A 968 15.82 -31.96 -2.63
N ALA A 969 16.76 -32.40 -1.79
CA ALA A 969 16.55 -32.58 -0.36
C ALA A 969 16.52 -31.22 0.37
N TRP A 970 15.53 -31.01 1.25
CA TRP A 970 15.50 -29.89 2.19
C TRP A 970 16.06 -30.36 3.55
N SER A 971 17.22 -29.88 4.00
CA SER A 971 18.13 -28.87 3.42
C SER A 971 19.58 -29.36 3.37
N LEU A 972 20.46 -28.62 2.66
CA LEU A 972 21.91 -28.93 2.60
C LEU A 972 22.53 -28.92 4.01
N ILE A 973 22.31 -27.81 4.71
CA ILE A 973 22.75 -27.51 6.07
C ILE A 973 21.52 -27.12 6.90
N ASP A 974 21.60 -27.24 8.23
CA ASP A 974 20.68 -26.53 9.12
C ASP A 974 20.72 -25.04 8.81
N ASN A 975 19.60 -24.35 9.07
CA ASN A 975 19.42 -22.94 8.75
C ASN A 975 18.41 -22.28 9.71
N PHE A 976 18.13 -20.99 9.49
CA PHE A 976 17.07 -20.27 10.20
C PHE A 976 15.69 -20.65 9.62
N GLU A 977 14.91 -21.47 10.33
CA GLU A 977 13.63 -22.02 9.86
C GLU A 977 12.46 -21.06 10.18
N TRP A 978 12.56 -19.84 9.66
CA TRP A 978 11.52 -18.82 9.69
C TRP A 978 10.99 -18.56 11.12
N MET A 979 9.67 -18.66 11.34
CA MET A 979 9.04 -18.46 12.67
C MET A 979 9.49 -19.48 13.73
N ALA A 980 10.10 -20.61 13.35
CA ALA A 980 10.66 -21.58 14.30
C ALA A 980 12.10 -21.23 14.73
N GLY A 981 12.74 -20.24 14.09
CA GLY A 981 14.13 -19.86 14.37
C GLY A 981 15.07 -21.03 14.19
N TYR A 982 15.89 -21.32 15.19
CA TYR A 982 16.84 -22.43 15.20
C TYR A 982 16.32 -23.65 15.99
N THR A 983 15.02 -23.72 16.30
CA THR A 983 14.45 -24.83 17.11
C THR A 983 14.14 -26.10 16.31
N GLU A 984 13.91 -25.98 15.00
CA GLU A 984 13.64 -27.07 14.07
C GLU A 984 14.82 -27.23 13.10
N ARG A 985 15.34 -28.46 12.93
CA ARG A 985 16.54 -28.74 12.13
C ARG A 985 16.20 -29.57 10.89
N PHE A 986 16.55 -29.10 9.69
CA PHE A 986 16.28 -29.79 8.42
C PHE A 986 17.54 -30.31 7.70
N GLY A 987 18.73 -29.88 8.12
CA GLY A 987 19.97 -30.13 7.38
C GLY A 987 20.40 -31.59 7.31
N LEU A 988 20.93 -31.99 6.15
CA LEU A 988 21.82 -33.15 6.06
C LEU A 988 23.12 -32.93 6.87
N TYR A 989 23.53 -31.66 7.02
CA TYR A 989 24.63 -31.24 7.90
C TYR A 989 24.09 -30.40 9.05
N GLU A 990 24.55 -30.69 10.27
CA GLU A 990 24.30 -29.88 11.45
C GLU A 990 25.20 -28.63 11.45
N VAL A 991 24.65 -27.47 11.80
CA VAL A 991 25.40 -26.22 11.97
C VAL A 991 25.53 -25.91 13.46
N ASP A 992 26.76 -25.61 13.89
CA ASP A 992 27.03 -25.11 15.25
C ASP A 992 26.84 -23.58 15.30
N TYR A 993 25.75 -23.13 15.91
CA TYR A 993 25.39 -21.71 16.06
C TYR A 993 26.12 -21.02 17.23
N GLU A 994 26.72 -21.77 18.14
CA GLU A 994 27.62 -21.24 19.18
C GLU A 994 29.04 -21.03 18.60
N SER A 995 29.40 -21.76 17.55
CA SER A 995 30.61 -21.52 16.76
C SER A 995 30.50 -20.23 15.93
N PRO A 996 31.43 -19.27 16.10
CA PRO A 996 31.53 -18.11 15.22
C PRO A 996 32.04 -18.47 13.81
N GLN A 997 32.37 -19.75 13.56
CA GLN A 997 32.66 -20.29 12.23
C GLN A 997 31.46 -21.04 11.63
N ARG A 998 30.29 -21.10 12.31
CA ARG A 998 29.10 -21.85 11.84
C ARG A 998 29.46 -23.26 11.35
N THR A 999 30.18 -24.00 12.19
CA THR A 999 30.83 -25.26 11.80
C THR A 999 29.78 -26.28 11.31
N ARG A 1000 29.94 -26.76 10.07
CA ARG A 1000 29.03 -27.72 9.43
C ARG A 1000 29.51 -29.17 9.60
N THR A 1001 28.69 -30.05 10.18
CA THR A 1001 29.04 -31.45 10.48
C THR A 1001 28.04 -32.43 9.86
N PRO A 1002 28.46 -33.46 9.09
CA PRO A 1002 27.53 -34.39 8.43
C PRO A 1002 26.73 -35.21 9.45
N ARG A 1003 25.40 -35.26 9.28
CA ARG A 1003 24.54 -36.22 9.96
C ARG A 1003 24.60 -37.59 9.29
N LYS A 1004 24.09 -38.62 9.97
CA LYS A 1004 23.98 -39.98 9.42
C LYS A 1004 23.21 -40.01 8.09
N SER A 1005 22.15 -39.20 7.96
CA SER A 1005 21.39 -39.05 6.71
C SER A 1005 22.21 -38.55 5.52
N ALA A 1006 23.24 -37.71 5.72
CA ALA A 1006 24.12 -37.25 4.63
C ALA A 1006 24.81 -38.43 3.92
N PHE A 1007 25.31 -39.40 4.69
CA PHE A 1007 25.96 -40.59 4.15
C PHE A 1007 24.96 -41.49 3.40
N VAL A 1008 23.74 -41.64 3.91
CA VAL A 1008 22.68 -42.41 3.24
C VAL A 1008 22.24 -41.73 1.95
N TYR A 1009 22.11 -40.39 1.94
CA TYR A 1009 21.76 -39.63 0.74
C TYR A 1009 22.87 -39.73 -0.32
N LYS A 1010 24.14 -39.55 0.08
CA LYS A 1010 25.30 -39.80 -0.78
C LYS A 1010 25.27 -41.19 -1.41
N GLU A 1011 25.01 -42.24 -0.64
CA GLU A 1011 24.94 -43.62 -1.15
C GLU A 1011 23.78 -43.81 -2.17
N ILE A 1012 22.64 -43.15 -1.94
CA ILE A 1012 21.51 -43.17 -2.89
C ILE A 1012 21.92 -42.51 -4.22
N ILE A 1013 22.62 -41.37 -4.18
CA ILE A 1013 23.12 -40.67 -5.37
C ILE A 1013 24.16 -41.53 -6.09
N ARG A 1014 25.14 -42.06 -5.35
CA ARG A 1014 26.24 -42.87 -5.87
C ARG A 1014 25.78 -44.18 -6.52
N THR A 1015 24.75 -44.83 -5.94
CA THR A 1015 24.21 -46.10 -6.47
C THR A 1015 23.04 -45.92 -7.43
N ARG A 1016 22.41 -44.73 -7.46
CA ARG A 1016 21.12 -44.46 -8.12
C ARG A 1016 20.05 -45.49 -7.76
N THR A 1017 20.02 -45.94 -6.51
CA THR A 1017 19.01 -46.87 -5.94
C THR A 1017 18.68 -46.50 -4.49
N VAL A 1018 17.45 -46.81 -4.03
CA VAL A 1018 17.12 -46.72 -2.59
C VAL A 1018 17.51 -48.02 -1.88
N SER A 1019 18.64 -47.99 -1.16
CA SER A 1019 19.10 -49.09 -0.31
C SER A 1019 18.53 -48.97 1.11
N TRP A 1020 17.82 -50.01 1.54
CA TRP A 1020 17.26 -50.12 2.90
C TRP A 1020 18.25 -50.69 3.91
N ASP A 1021 19.19 -51.53 3.46
CA ASP A 1021 20.14 -52.25 4.31
C ASP A 1021 21.49 -51.52 4.47
N TYR A 1022 21.71 -50.41 3.76
CA TYR A 1022 22.93 -49.61 3.89
C TYR A 1022 22.97 -48.84 5.21
N GLU A 1023 24.10 -48.92 5.90
CA GLU A 1023 24.41 -48.18 7.12
C GLU A 1023 25.85 -47.66 7.01
N PRO A 1024 26.12 -46.37 7.34
CA PRO A 1024 27.47 -45.82 7.24
C PRO A 1024 28.41 -46.43 8.29
N ASP A 1025 29.63 -46.80 7.88
CA ASP A 1025 30.69 -47.35 8.73
C ASP A 1025 31.69 -46.28 9.21
N THR A 1026 31.50 -45.03 8.79
CA THR A 1026 32.32 -43.86 9.11
C THR A 1026 31.45 -42.67 9.50
N THR A 1027 32.01 -41.72 10.26
CA THR A 1027 31.42 -40.40 10.55
C THR A 1027 32.19 -39.26 9.88
N ILE A 1028 33.15 -39.59 9.01
CA ILE A 1028 33.97 -38.63 8.26
C ILE A 1028 33.56 -38.73 6.79
N MET A 1029 33.12 -37.61 6.22
CA MET A 1029 32.80 -37.52 4.81
C MET A 1029 34.07 -37.32 3.96
N THR A 1030 34.03 -37.80 2.72
CA THR A 1030 35.08 -37.63 1.72
C THR A 1030 34.45 -37.23 0.39
N ILE A 1031 35.22 -36.62 -0.50
CA ILE A 1031 34.84 -36.41 -1.89
C ILE A 1031 35.27 -37.65 -2.68
N ASP A 1032 34.38 -38.20 -3.50
CA ASP A 1032 34.65 -39.41 -4.29
C ASP A 1032 35.35 -39.06 -5.61
N ASP A 1033 36.17 -39.96 -6.15
CA ASP A 1033 36.93 -39.75 -7.38
C ASP A 1033 36.01 -39.36 -8.56
N GLY A 1034 36.12 -38.11 -9.03
CA GLY A 1034 35.32 -37.56 -10.12
C GLY A 1034 34.42 -36.38 -9.73
N HIS A 1035 34.33 -36.06 -8.44
CA HIS A 1035 33.62 -34.90 -7.88
C HIS A 1035 34.59 -33.85 -7.30
#